data_AF-A0AB38WNX2-F1
#
_entry.id   AF-A0AB38WNX2-F1
#
_cell.length_a   1.000
_cell.length_b   1.000
_cell.length_c   1.000
_cell.angle_alpha   90.00
_cell.angle_beta   90.00
_cell.angle_gamma   90.00
#
_symmetry.space_group_name_H-M   'P 1'
#
loop_
_entity.id
_entity.type
_entity.pdbx_description
1 polymer ?
#
loop_
_entity_poly.entity_id
_entity_poly.type
_entity_poly.pdbx_seq_one_letter_code
_entity_poly.pdbx_strand_id
1 'polypeptide(L)'
;MNLSKKSHETMVSVSTQDFFAPATIKPLFWRPRFRSHSQIQVHAPMLLWLAADVRIQKVCVLGVGDGFAHFLFCQAIDKLNTQGSCAGFGFWKDPKSGEPLTQPPYILSEHAEQFYEDISDIRACRDKSEAIANLVEHSLDLLFIDLDALGERDYPHVEDLIRLLQANGILVVHGTNALWQNADDSIGLAKQLRRLDRLEFNYGAGLSIFPVGEDTSTRVKNLMSVCENGEVPSDIQRVFRRLGQSLVAIEETRNLQSKLAASTKAHAEAQEGLKNKKQELADLHEAYEQRSRKVSQTQSEIFDIKASLSAALAEQKQSEESLAVVQKALETAHAELEAQSQELIAAQDAAREAGMRAEKSESELDAAHAELKAQSQELIAAQDAAREALMRAEKSESDLDAAHAELKAQSQELIAAQDAAREAGVRAEKSESELEETRAELKAQSQELIAAQDAAREAGMRAEKSESELDAAHAELKAQSQELIAAQDAAREALMRAEKSESDLDAAHAELKAQSQELIAAQDAAREAGVRAEKSESELEAARAEQLTIKKTLEGESERAAQLEAKIKTEKRVLEMERTTRFQETAALTRMLEEMRVELNTAVDRRQHEFERAAQLEQKFNEAVAIIETLNFENAELLKSTSWRMTAPMRKIKLAFSKEI
;
A
#
# COMPACT_ATOMS: atom_id res chain seq x y z
N MET A 1 -67.87 73.59 17.04
CA MET A 1 -67.63 73.04 15.69
C MET A 1 -67.39 74.19 14.72
N ASN A 2 -66.18 74.31 14.16
CA ASN A 2 -65.96 74.52 12.73
C ASN A 2 -64.46 74.49 12.44
N LEU A 3 -64.06 73.66 11.49
CA LEU A 3 -62.68 73.52 10.99
C LEU A 3 -62.50 74.36 9.71
N SER A 4 -61.24 74.46 9.27
CA SER A 4 -60.84 74.85 7.91
C SER A 4 -61.06 76.32 7.52
N LYS A 5 -59.99 77.12 7.64
CA LYS A 5 -59.23 77.66 6.48
C LYS A 5 -57.99 78.44 6.98
N LYS A 6 -56.92 78.44 6.17
CA LYS A 6 -55.49 78.67 6.50
C LYS A 6 -54.83 77.41 7.11
N SER A 7 -53.74 76.88 6.58
CA SER A 7 -53.01 77.23 5.34
C SER A 7 -52.41 76.00 4.65
N HIS A 8 -52.70 75.83 3.37
CA HIS A 8 -52.17 74.77 2.49
C HIS A 8 -51.75 75.40 1.16
N GLU A 9 -50.66 76.17 1.16
CA GLU A 9 -50.24 76.92 -0.04
C GLU A 9 -48.72 77.16 -0.11
N THR A 10 -47.91 76.22 0.42
CA THR A 10 -46.45 76.17 0.19
C THR A 10 -45.88 74.75 0.27
N MET A 11 -46.61 73.75 -0.23
CA MET A 11 -45.95 72.48 -0.60
C MET A 11 -45.09 72.73 -1.83
N VAL A 12 -43.80 73.00 -1.61
CA VAL A 12 -42.79 72.95 -2.67
C VAL A 12 -42.78 71.52 -3.21
N SER A 13 -43.05 71.36 -4.50
CA SER A 13 -42.98 70.06 -5.17
C SER A 13 -41.51 69.64 -5.34
N VAL A 14 -40.91 69.10 -4.28
CA VAL A 14 -39.56 68.52 -4.30
C VAL A 14 -39.55 67.41 -5.35
N SER A 15 -38.90 67.67 -6.49
CA SER A 15 -38.83 66.72 -7.58
C SER A 15 -37.86 65.60 -7.21
N THR A 16 -38.10 64.39 -7.71
CA THR A 16 -37.08 63.32 -7.65
C THR A 16 -35.78 63.71 -8.35
N GLN A 17 -35.84 64.72 -9.24
CA GLN A 17 -34.69 65.35 -9.90
C GLN A 17 -33.79 66.13 -8.92
N ASP A 18 -34.34 66.74 -7.86
CA ASP A 18 -33.56 67.52 -6.88
C ASP A 18 -32.73 66.61 -5.95
N PHE A 19 -33.28 65.44 -5.62
CA PHE A 19 -32.63 64.43 -4.79
C PHE A 19 -31.46 63.75 -5.53
N PHE A 20 -31.63 63.51 -6.84
CA PHE A 20 -30.65 62.88 -7.71
C PHE A 20 -29.93 63.88 -8.62
N ALA A 21 -29.30 64.90 -8.03
CA ALA A 21 -28.40 65.79 -8.75
C ALA A 21 -27.22 64.99 -9.38
N PRO A 22 -26.75 65.32 -10.61
CA PRO A 22 -25.73 64.52 -11.32
C PRO A 22 -24.39 64.30 -10.57
N ALA A 23 -24.09 65.14 -9.58
CA ALA A 23 -22.93 64.99 -8.70
C ALA A 23 -23.09 63.85 -7.68
N THR A 24 -24.27 63.69 -7.07
CA THR A 24 -24.56 62.68 -6.04
C THR A 24 -25.08 61.36 -6.61
N ILE A 25 -25.50 61.33 -7.89
CA ILE A 25 -25.80 60.06 -8.59
C ILE A 25 -24.56 59.15 -8.70
N LYS A 26 -23.42 59.68 -9.17
CA LYS A 26 -22.23 58.85 -9.51
C LYS A 26 -21.71 57.99 -8.33
N PRO A 27 -21.61 58.51 -7.10
CA PRO A 27 -21.24 57.72 -5.92
C PRO A 27 -22.08 56.46 -5.67
N LEU A 28 -23.39 56.49 -5.95
CA LEU A 28 -24.30 55.35 -5.76
C LEU A 28 -23.85 54.06 -6.47
N PHE A 29 -23.06 54.21 -7.55
CA PHE A 29 -22.61 53.12 -8.42
C PHE A 29 -21.11 52.80 -8.25
N TRP A 30 -20.40 53.46 -7.34
CA TRP A 30 -19.01 53.13 -7.07
C TRP A 30 -18.90 51.78 -6.35
N ARG A 31 -18.19 50.84 -6.97
CA ARG A 31 -17.79 49.60 -6.30
C ARG A 31 -16.76 49.92 -5.20
N PRO A 32 -16.85 49.31 -4.00
CA PRO A 32 -15.79 49.32 -3.00
C PRO A 32 -14.48 48.71 -3.56
N ARG A 33 -13.33 49.30 -3.22
CA ARG A 33 -11.99 48.72 -3.46
C ARG A 33 -11.72 47.59 -2.48
N PHE A 34 -11.85 47.89 -1.18
CA PHE A 34 -11.77 46.91 -0.10
C PHE A 34 -12.91 45.89 -0.20
N ARG A 35 -12.65 44.65 0.22
CA ARG A 35 -13.63 43.55 0.19
C ARG A 35 -13.52 42.74 1.48
N SER A 36 -14.58 42.82 2.27
CA SER A 36 -14.86 42.00 3.44
C SER A 36 -16.29 41.47 3.33
N HIS A 37 -16.62 40.46 4.13
CA HIS A 37 -18.01 40.08 4.33
C HIS A 37 -18.59 40.93 5.46
N SER A 38 -19.16 42.08 5.10
CA SER A 38 -19.63 43.10 6.03
C SER A 38 -21.15 43.29 5.96
N GLN A 39 -21.82 43.41 7.10
CA GLN A 39 -23.24 43.78 7.15
C GLN A 39 -23.49 45.21 6.62
N ILE A 40 -22.48 46.09 6.75
CA ILE A 40 -22.50 47.48 6.28
C ILE A 40 -22.58 47.55 4.74
N GLN A 41 -22.19 46.49 4.01
CA GLN A 41 -22.15 46.45 2.55
C GLN A 41 -23.50 46.76 1.88
N VAL A 42 -24.63 46.44 2.53
CA VAL A 42 -25.98 46.77 2.02
C VAL A 42 -26.30 48.27 2.11
N HIS A 43 -25.62 49.02 2.97
CA HIS A 43 -25.78 50.46 3.15
C HIS A 43 -24.78 51.29 2.31
N ALA A 44 -23.80 50.65 1.67
CA ALA A 44 -22.70 51.33 0.97
C ALA A 44 -23.12 52.44 -0.01
N PRO A 45 -24.18 52.30 -0.84
CA PRO A 45 -24.63 53.37 -1.72
C PRO A 45 -25.15 54.60 -0.96
N MET A 46 -25.79 54.42 0.19
CA MET A 46 -26.29 55.52 1.01
C MET A 46 -25.13 56.29 1.66
N LEU A 47 -24.14 55.57 2.19
CA LEU A 47 -22.94 56.17 2.78
C LEU A 47 -22.12 56.94 1.74
N LEU A 48 -22.01 56.42 0.52
CA LEU A 48 -21.32 57.09 -0.59
C LEU A 48 -22.08 58.31 -1.13
N TRP A 49 -23.42 58.26 -1.19
CA TRP A 49 -24.26 59.42 -1.51
C TRP A 49 -24.10 60.52 -0.45
N LEU A 50 -24.17 60.17 0.82
CA LEU A 50 -24.01 61.09 1.95
C LEU A 50 -22.62 61.74 1.97
N ALA A 51 -21.56 60.94 1.78
CA ALA A 51 -20.18 61.43 1.69
C ALA A 51 -19.99 62.48 0.58
N ALA A 52 -20.62 62.27 -0.58
CA ALA A 52 -20.56 63.19 -1.71
C ALA A 52 -21.49 64.41 -1.57
N ASP A 53 -22.57 64.27 -0.82
CA ASP A 53 -23.51 65.35 -0.51
C ASP A 53 -22.92 66.35 0.50
N VAL A 54 -22.31 65.83 1.57
CA VAL A 54 -21.59 66.58 2.60
C VAL A 54 -20.23 67.10 2.08
N ARG A 55 -19.64 66.44 1.07
CA ARG A 55 -18.24 66.62 0.63
C ARG A 55 -17.23 66.42 1.77
N ILE A 56 -17.31 65.27 2.42
CA ILE A 56 -16.44 64.92 3.56
C ILE A 56 -14.94 65.17 3.32
N GLN A 57 -14.32 65.78 4.33
CA GLN A 57 -12.87 65.94 4.47
C GLN A 57 -12.39 65.23 5.74
N LYS A 58 -13.00 65.47 6.89
CA LYS A 58 -12.65 64.85 8.17
C LYS A 58 -13.73 63.88 8.61
N VAL A 59 -13.39 62.59 8.58
CA VAL A 59 -14.25 61.50 9.01
C VAL A 59 -13.62 60.76 10.18
N CYS A 60 -14.44 60.31 11.12
CA CYS A 60 -14.05 59.30 12.10
C CYS A 60 -14.97 58.07 12.00
N VAL A 61 -14.38 56.88 12.07
CA VAL A 61 -15.08 55.59 12.20
C VAL A 61 -14.78 54.99 13.57
N LEU A 62 -15.77 55.02 14.45
CA LEU A 62 -15.71 54.42 15.79
C LEU A 62 -16.31 53.01 15.74
N GLY A 63 -15.48 52.00 15.97
CA GLY A 63 -15.82 50.60 15.67
C GLY A 63 -15.49 50.24 14.22
N VAL A 64 -14.21 50.28 13.84
CA VAL A 64 -13.77 49.95 12.46
C VAL A 64 -14.17 48.53 12.03
N GLY A 65 -14.28 47.59 12.97
CA GLY A 65 -14.85 46.26 12.73
C GLY A 65 -14.06 45.48 11.67
N ASP A 66 -14.73 45.07 10.60
CA ASP A 66 -14.11 44.37 9.47
C ASP A 66 -13.34 45.30 8.49
N GLY A 67 -13.40 46.62 8.70
CA GLY A 67 -12.73 47.63 7.87
C GLY A 67 -13.60 48.27 6.77
N PHE A 68 -14.76 47.70 6.44
CA PHE A 68 -15.55 48.13 5.28
C PHE A 68 -15.95 49.61 5.30
N ALA A 69 -16.53 50.09 6.40
CA ALA A 69 -16.98 51.50 6.50
C ALA A 69 -15.80 52.48 6.35
N HIS A 70 -14.69 52.21 7.04
CA HIS A 70 -13.48 53.02 7.00
C HIS A 70 -12.93 53.15 5.58
N PHE A 71 -12.72 52.03 4.88
CA PHE A 71 -12.23 52.07 3.50
C PHE A 71 -13.26 52.57 2.49
N LEU A 72 -14.55 52.51 2.79
CA LEU A 72 -15.59 53.15 1.99
C LEU A 72 -15.52 54.69 2.07
N PHE A 73 -15.25 55.24 3.26
CA PHE A 73 -15.03 56.68 3.44
C PHE A 73 -13.67 57.14 2.89
N CYS A 74 -12.58 56.39 3.10
CA CYS A 74 -11.30 56.65 2.45
C CYS A 74 -11.43 56.70 0.91
N GLN A 75 -12.15 55.72 0.34
CA GLN A 75 -12.48 55.71 -1.09
C GLN A 75 -13.28 56.94 -1.52
N ALA A 76 -14.21 57.43 -0.69
CA ALA A 76 -15.00 58.59 -1.01
C ALA A 76 -14.16 59.88 -1.00
N ILE A 77 -13.30 60.07 -0.01
CA ILE A 77 -12.36 61.22 0.07
C ILE A 77 -11.46 61.27 -1.17
N ASP A 78 -10.84 60.13 -1.54
CA ASP A 78 -10.03 59.96 -2.75
C ASP A 78 -10.85 60.30 -4.03
N LYS A 79 -11.98 59.64 -4.26
CA LYS A 79 -12.77 59.81 -5.49
C LYS A 79 -13.50 61.15 -5.61
N LEU A 80 -13.73 61.85 -4.49
CA LEU A 80 -14.25 63.23 -4.47
C LEU A 80 -13.14 64.28 -4.57
N ASN A 81 -11.88 63.86 -4.44
CA ASN A 81 -10.66 64.67 -4.37
C ASN A 81 -10.81 65.84 -3.37
N THR A 82 -11.21 65.53 -2.14
CA THR A 82 -11.50 66.53 -1.11
C THR A 82 -10.30 66.92 -0.24
N GLN A 83 -9.15 66.26 -0.39
CA GLN A 83 -7.94 66.44 0.45
C GLN A 83 -8.25 66.25 1.95
N GLY A 84 -8.85 65.10 2.26
CA GLY A 84 -9.32 64.75 3.60
C GLY A 84 -8.58 63.59 4.26
N SER A 85 -8.95 63.31 5.52
CA SER A 85 -8.43 62.25 6.37
C SER A 85 -9.57 61.47 7.04
N CYS A 86 -9.49 60.16 7.06
CA CYS A 86 -10.39 59.26 7.78
C CYS A 86 -9.63 58.63 8.96
N ALA A 87 -10.01 58.99 10.19
CA ALA A 87 -9.56 58.33 11.41
C ALA A 87 -10.44 57.08 11.67
N GLY A 88 -9.85 56.02 12.19
CA GLY A 88 -10.53 54.77 12.47
C GLY A 88 -10.05 54.13 13.78
N PHE A 89 -10.97 53.92 14.71
CA PHE A 89 -10.70 53.26 15.99
C PHE A 89 -11.39 51.90 16.05
N GLY A 90 -10.62 50.81 16.13
CA GLY A 90 -11.12 49.44 16.21
C GLY A 90 -10.80 48.77 17.55
N PHE A 91 -11.77 48.02 18.08
CA PHE A 91 -11.72 47.38 19.40
C PHE A 91 -11.49 45.86 19.28
N TRP A 92 -10.53 45.48 18.44
CA TRP A 92 -10.26 44.07 18.12
C TRP A 92 -9.68 43.32 19.32
N LYS A 93 -10.12 42.07 19.48
CA LYS A 93 -9.60 41.11 20.46
C LYS A 93 -8.96 39.92 19.72
N ASP A 94 -7.87 39.36 20.24
CA ASP A 94 -7.24 38.17 19.67
C ASP A 94 -8.19 36.95 19.78
N PRO A 95 -8.44 36.18 18.69
CA PRO A 95 -9.42 35.10 18.72
C PRO A 95 -9.09 33.89 19.61
N LYS A 96 -7.88 33.79 20.19
CA LYS A 96 -7.44 32.66 21.03
C LYS A 96 -7.39 33.03 22.51
N SER A 97 -6.93 34.24 22.83
CA SER A 97 -6.78 34.73 24.20
C SER A 97 -7.92 35.64 24.65
N GLY A 98 -8.64 36.27 23.71
CA GLY A 98 -9.65 37.30 24.02
C GLY A 98 -9.07 38.66 24.39
N GLU A 99 -7.74 38.81 24.42
CA GLU A 99 -7.06 40.05 24.81
C GLU A 99 -7.16 41.14 23.72
N PRO A 100 -7.33 42.43 24.08
CA PRO A 100 -7.34 43.53 23.13
C PRO A 100 -6.02 43.67 22.36
N LEU A 101 -6.11 43.73 21.03
CA LEU A 101 -4.98 43.97 20.14
C LEU A 101 -4.39 45.37 20.36
N THR A 102 -3.07 45.49 20.16
CA THR A 102 -2.33 46.76 20.24
C THR A 102 -2.02 47.38 18.88
N GLN A 103 -2.35 46.67 17.79
CA GLN A 103 -2.20 47.11 16.40
C GLN A 103 -3.41 46.63 15.58
N PRO A 104 -3.78 47.31 14.47
CA PRO A 104 -4.83 46.83 13.58
C PRO A 104 -4.50 45.46 12.97
N PRO A 105 -5.50 44.63 12.64
CA PRO A 105 -5.29 43.38 11.90
C PRO A 105 -4.53 43.64 10.58
N TYR A 106 -3.51 42.84 10.29
CA TYR A 106 -2.57 43.01 9.16
C TYR A 106 -3.25 43.37 7.83
N ILE A 107 -4.34 42.67 7.47
CA ILE A 107 -5.07 42.89 6.21
C ILE A 107 -5.73 44.27 6.09
N LEU A 108 -5.94 44.97 7.21
CA LEU A 108 -6.40 46.36 7.22
C LEU A 108 -5.22 47.32 7.03
N SER A 109 -4.11 47.12 7.75
CA SER A 109 -2.88 47.92 7.57
C SER A 109 -2.36 47.84 6.14
N GLU A 110 -2.22 46.62 5.60
CA GLU A 110 -1.80 46.36 4.21
C GLU A 110 -2.70 47.07 3.18
N HIS A 111 -4.02 47.13 3.41
CA HIS A 111 -4.94 47.84 2.51
C HIS A 111 -4.92 49.36 2.69
N ALA A 112 -4.66 49.86 3.90
CA ALA A 112 -4.47 51.28 4.17
C ALA A 112 -3.19 51.77 3.47
N GLU A 113 -2.07 51.10 3.70
CA GLU A 113 -0.77 51.37 3.07
C GLU A 113 -0.86 51.28 1.53
N GLN A 114 -1.51 50.24 0.98
CA GLN A 114 -1.56 50.04 -0.48
C GLN A 114 -2.42 51.07 -1.25
N PHE A 115 -3.46 51.65 -0.62
CA PHE A 115 -4.46 52.45 -1.36
C PHE A 115 -4.78 53.83 -0.76
N TYR A 116 -4.42 54.08 0.50
CA TYR A 116 -4.92 55.21 1.28
C TYR A 116 -3.89 55.78 2.29
N GLU A 117 -2.58 55.63 2.05
CA GLU A 117 -1.50 56.06 2.96
C GLU A 117 -1.68 57.51 3.46
N ASP A 118 -1.93 58.46 2.56
CA ASP A 118 -2.17 59.88 2.89
C ASP A 118 -3.54 60.18 3.54
N ILE A 119 -4.46 59.21 3.61
CA ILE A 119 -5.88 59.41 3.96
C ILE A 119 -6.28 58.63 5.22
N SER A 120 -5.68 57.47 5.48
CA SER A 120 -6.23 56.44 6.38
C SER A 120 -5.41 56.26 7.66
N ASP A 121 -5.93 56.75 8.79
CA ASP A 121 -5.32 56.60 10.11
C ASP A 121 -6.11 55.58 10.93
N ILE A 122 -5.68 54.31 10.94
CA ILE A 122 -6.34 53.20 11.64
C ILE A 122 -5.57 52.82 12.89
N ARG A 123 -6.27 52.77 14.03
CA ARG A 123 -5.70 52.49 15.36
C ARG A 123 -6.49 51.38 16.06
N ALA A 124 -5.77 50.49 16.74
CA ALA A 124 -6.37 49.56 17.69
C ALA A 124 -6.45 50.22 19.06
N CYS A 125 -7.65 50.26 19.64
CA CYS A 125 -7.91 50.87 20.94
C CYS A 125 -8.50 49.86 21.92
N ARG A 126 -8.25 50.11 23.20
CA ARG A 126 -8.79 49.31 24.31
C ARG A 126 -10.03 49.94 24.91
N ASP A 127 -10.04 51.26 25.01
CA ASP A 127 -11.08 52.05 25.65
C ASP A 127 -11.75 53.02 24.64
N LYS A 128 -13.08 53.15 24.75
CA LYS A 128 -13.91 53.95 23.83
C LYS A 128 -13.84 55.45 24.15
N SER A 129 -13.67 55.80 25.42
CA SER A 129 -13.50 57.16 25.91
C SER A 129 -12.11 57.68 25.54
N GLU A 130 -11.07 56.84 25.62
CA GLU A 130 -9.73 57.15 25.13
C GLU A 130 -9.73 57.45 23.61
N ALA A 131 -10.42 56.62 22.81
CA ALA A 131 -10.57 56.86 21.37
C ALA A 131 -11.24 58.22 21.07
N ILE A 132 -12.26 58.60 21.85
CA ILE A 132 -12.95 59.89 21.72
C ILE A 132 -12.10 61.06 22.21
N ALA A 133 -11.36 60.91 23.31
CA ALA A 133 -10.48 61.95 23.85
C ALA A 133 -9.29 62.29 22.94
N ASN A 134 -8.99 61.44 21.95
CA ASN A 134 -8.00 61.69 20.90
C ASN A 134 -8.55 62.49 19.70
N LEU A 135 -9.86 62.82 19.67
CA LEU A 135 -10.50 63.60 18.62
C LEU A 135 -10.66 65.06 19.03
N VAL A 136 -10.64 65.97 18.04
CA VAL A 136 -10.77 67.41 18.26
C VAL A 136 -12.26 67.81 18.21
N GLU A 137 -12.75 68.53 19.22
CA GLU A 137 -14.11 69.08 19.21
C GLU A 137 -14.37 69.95 17.96
N HIS A 138 -15.60 69.90 17.46
CA HIS A 138 -16.11 70.66 16.31
C HIS A 138 -15.28 70.54 15.01
N SER A 139 -14.66 69.38 14.77
CA SER A 139 -13.70 69.19 13.66
C SER A 139 -14.09 68.15 12.62
N LEU A 140 -15.10 67.32 12.87
CA LEU A 140 -15.54 66.26 11.96
C LEU A 140 -16.72 66.71 11.08
N ASP A 141 -16.67 66.35 9.79
CA ASP A 141 -17.84 66.41 8.89
C ASP A 141 -18.80 65.25 9.16
N LEU A 142 -18.24 64.07 9.42
CA LEU A 142 -18.98 62.82 9.60
C LEU A 142 -18.35 61.96 10.68
N LEU A 143 -19.18 61.49 11.61
CA LEU A 143 -18.82 60.51 12.63
C LEU A 143 -19.67 59.26 12.40
N PHE A 144 -19.03 58.16 12.00
CA PHE A 144 -19.67 56.88 11.81
C PHE A 144 -19.43 55.98 13.03
N ILE A 145 -20.48 55.33 13.50
CA ILE A 145 -20.47 54.43 14.65
C ILE A 145 -21.04 53.09 14.23
N ASP A 146 -20.27 52.01 14.36
CA ASP A 146 -20.80 50.66 14.24
C ASP A 146 -21.06 50.04 15.61
N LEU A 147 -22.33 49.87 15.97
CA LEU A 147 -22.71 49.29 17.25
C LEU A 147 -22.31 47.81 17.34
N ASP A 148 -22.34 47.08 16.21
CA ASP A 148 -21.96 45.66 16.17
C ASP A 148 -20.45 45.48 16.47
N ALA A 149 -19.61 46.37 15.94
CA ALA A 149 -18.16 46.37 16.19
C ALA A 149 -17.74 47.00 17.54
N LEU A 150 -18.64 47.68 18.25
CA LEU A 150 -18.42 48.22 19.60
C LEU A 150 -18.68 47.21 20.73
N GLY A 151 -19.40 46.12 20.43
CA GLY A 151 -19.57 44.97 21.33
C GLY A 151 -20.36 45.26 22.60
N GLU A 152 -19.67 45.37 23.73
CA GLU A 152 -20.28 45.50 25.06
C GLU A 152 -21.00 46.86 25.21
N ARG A 153 -22.18 46.88 25.86
CA ARG A 153 -23.14 48.01 25.84
C ARG A 153 -22.71 49.29 26.60
N ASP A 154 -21.44 49.38 26.98
CA ASP A 154 -20.83 50.64 27.39
C ASP A 154 -20.65 51.52 26.12
N TYR A 155 -21.61 52.40 25.88
CA TYR A 155 -21.65 53.29 24.72
C TYR A 155 -21.38 54.73 25.17
N PRO A 156 -20.49 55.48 24.48
CA PRO A 156 -20.29 56.90 24.74
C PRO A 156 -21.59 57.70 24.68
N HIS A 157 -21.71 58.74 25.50
CA HIS A 157 -22.89 59.60 25.49
C HIS A 157 -23.04 60.34 24.16
N VAL A 158 -24.28 60.43 23.68
CA VAL A 158 -24.60 61.10 22.41
C VAL A 158 -24.18 62.57 22.41
N GLU A 159 -24.27 63.24 23.55
CA GLU A 159 -23.83 64.62 23.73
C GLU A 159 -22.31 64.78 23.52
N ASP A 160 -21.49 63.79 23.89
CA ASP A 160 -20.04 63.81 23.69
C ASP A 160 -19.67 63.50 22.23
N LEU A 161 -20.39 62.57 21.61
CA LEU A 161 -20.24 62.25 20.19
C LEU A 161 -20.62 63.44 19.29
N ILE A 162 -21.64 64.22 19.66
CA ILE A 162 -22.07 65.43 18.93
C ILE A 162 -21.04 66.56 19.04
N ARG A 163 -20.34 66.72 20.17
CA ARG A 163 -19.29 67.75 20.34
C ARG A 163 -18.16 67.64 19.33
N LEU A 164 -17.88 66.44 18.81
CA LEU A 164 -16.83 66.21 17.82
C LEU A 164 -17.19 66.74 16.43
N LEU A 165 -18.48 66.92 16.14
CA LEU A 165 -19.00 67.34 14.85
C LEU A 165 -19.07 68.87 14.71
N GLN A 166 -18.82 69.36 13.50
CA GLN A 166 -19.04 70.75 13.13
C GLN A 166 -20.54 71.10 13.08
N ALA A 167 -20.87 72.39 12.95
CA ALA A 167 -22.24 72.92 13.00
C ALA A 167 -23.19 72.46 11.87
N ASN A 168 -22.65 71.79 10.84
CA ASN A 168 -23.36 71.15 9.73
C ASN A 168 -22.97 69.67 9.57
N GLY A 169 -22.29 69.10 10.56
CA GLY A 169 -21.78 67.72 10.55
C GLY A 169 -22.88 66.68 10.71
N ILE A 170 -22.55 65.40 10.49
CA ILE A 170 -23.53 64.30 10.54
C ILE A 170 -23.01 63.12 11.35
N LEU A 171 -23.77 62.71 12.36
CA LEU A 171 -23.60 61.44 13.07
C LEU A 171 -24.32 60.34 12.30
N VAL A 172 -23.66 59.21 12.08
CA VAL A 172 -24.21 58.02 11.40
C VAL A 172 -24.01 56.81 12.29
N VAL A 173 -25.07 56.05 12.55
CA VAL A 173 -25.06 54.88 13.43
C VAL A 173 -25.57 53.65 12.68
N HIS A 174 -24.79 52.57 12.70
CA HIS A 174 -25.11 51.25 12.14
C HIS A 174 -25.45 50.24 13.25
N GLY A 175 -26.22 49.20 12.93
CA GLY A 175 -26.72 48.22 13.91
C GLY A 175 -28.01 48.66 14.62
N THR A 176 -28.67 49.72 14.12
CA THR A 176 -29.76 50.37 14.87
C THR A 176 -31.05 49.55 14.97
N ASN A 177 -31.29 48.57 14.08
CA ASN A 177 -32.45 47.68 14.21
C ASN A 177 -32.41 46.88 15.53
N ALA A 178 -31.22 46.40 15.92
CA ALA A 178 -31.03 45.68 17.17
C ALA A 178 -31.16 46.62 18.39
N LEU A 179 -30.71 47.86 18.27
CA LEU A 179 -30.86 48.90 19.31
C LEU A 179 -32.35 49.25 19.54
N TRP A 180 -33.14 49.42 18.48
CA TRP A 180 -34.56 49.80 18.59
C TRP A 180 -35.47 48.71 19.11
N GLN A 181 -35.15 47.44 18.86
CA GLN A 181 -35.91 46.28 19.35
C GLN A 181 -35.69 46.03 20.85
N ASN A 182 -34.48 46.28 21.36
CA ASN A 182 -34.10 45.99 22.74
C ASN A 182 -34.25 47.22 23.67
N ALA A 183 -35.31 48.02 23.48
CA ALA A 183 -35.48 49.36 24.06
C ALA A 183 -35.94 49.39 25.53
N ASP A 184 -35.60 48.37 26.33
CA ASP A 184 -36.04 48.21 27.73
C ASP A 184 -35.11 48.90 28.76
N ASP A 185 -34.20 49.75 28.29
CA ASP A 185 -33.32 50.57 29.12
C ASP A 185 -33.80 52.02 29.17
N SER A 186 -34.22 52.45 30.36
CA SER A 186 -34.77 53.79 30.59
C SER A 186 -33.72 54.92 30.62
N ILE A 187 -32.43 54.63 30.49
CA ILE A 187 -31.32 55.59 30.50
C ILE A 187 -30.44 55.48 29.23
N GLY A 188 -30.34 54.30 28.63
CA GLY A 188 -29.38 53.97 27.56
C GLY A 188 -29.51 54.71 26.21
N LEU A 189 -28.48 54.51 25.37
CA LEU A 189 -28.23 55.14 24.06
C LEU A 189 -29.47 55.35 23.17
N ALA A 190 -30.36 54.36 23.09
CA ALA A 190 -31.58 54.42 22.28
C ALA A 190 -32.48 55.62 22.65
N LYS A 191 -32.55 55.96 23.94
CA LYS A 191 -33.36 57.08 24.46
C LYS A 191 -32.70 58.44 24.19
N GLN A 192 -31.38 58.50 24.11
CA GLN A 192 -30.67 59.71 23.70
C GLN A 192 -30.87 59.96 22.19
N LEU A 193 -30.59 58.96 21.34
CA LEU A 193 -30.73 59.08 19.89
C LEU A 193 -32.16 59.39 19.43
N ARG A 194 -33.21 58.86 20.09
CA ARG A 194 -34.62 59.16 19.78
C ARG A 194 -35.04 60.62 20.03
N ARG A 195 -34.21 61.44 20.68
CA ARG A 195 -34.46 62.89 20.88
C ARG A 195 -33.98 63.76 19.73
N LEU A 196 -33.20 63.18 18.80
CA LEU A 196 -32.61 63.88 17.67
C LEU A 196 -33.49 63.75 16.43
N ASP A 197 -33.48 64.78 15.57
CA ASP A 197 -33.93 64.66 14.20
C ASP A 197 -33.05 63.65 13.45
N ARG A 198 -33.70 62.75 12.70
CA ARG A 198 -33.03 61.55 12.18
C ARG A 198 -33.71 60.96 10.95
N LEU A 199 -32.93 60.21 10.18
CA LEU A 199 -33.36 59.43 9.03
C LEU A 199 -33.08 57.95 9.30
N GLU A 200 -34.10 57.10 9.24
CA GLU A 200 -34.01 55.65 9.50
C GLU A 200 -34.14 54.83 8.22
N PHE A 201 -33.20 53.90 8.02
CA PHE A 201 -33.16 52.94 6.92
C PHE A 201 -33.29 51.52 7.48
N ASN A 202 -34.53 51.04 7.55
CA ASN A 202 -34.95 49.86 8.32
C ASN A 202 -34.74 48.54 7.53
N TYR A 203 -33.51 48.33 7.04
CA TYR A 203 -33.07 47.10 6.37
C TYR A 203 -31.64 46.73 6.78
N GLY A 204 -31.24 45.47 6.61
CA GLY A 204 -29.96 44.98 7.12
C GLY A 204 -29.91 45.00 8.65
N ALA A 205 -28.75 45.33 9.23
CA ALA A 205 -28.62 45.60 10.67
C ALA A 205 -29.24 46.95 11.07
N GLY A 206 -29.64 47.79 10.09
CA GLY A 206 -30.24 49.10 10.30
C GLY A 206 -29.20 50.21 10.28
N LEU A 207 -29.55 51.33 9.66
CA LEU A 207 -28.74 52.53 9.62
C LEU A 207 -29.60 53.74 10.00
N SER A 208 -29.12 54.56 10.92
CA SER A 208 -29.74 55.83 11.29
C SER A 208 -28.76 56.98 11.10
N ILE A 209 -29.23 58.09 10.51
CA ILE A 209 -28.44 59.28 10.22
C ILE A 209 -29.02 60.45 11.00
N PHE A 210 -28.17 61.19 11.71
CA PHE A 210 -28.52 62.27 12.63
C PHE A 210 -27.75 63.53 12.22
N PRO A 211 -28.38 64.46 11.48
CA PRO A 211 -27.74 65.73 11.14
C PRO A 211 -27.57 66.59 12.40
N VAL A 212 -26.39 67.15 12.60
CA VAL A 212 -26.10 68.07 13.70
C VAL A 212 -26.26 69.51 13.20
N GLY A 213 -27.10 70.27 13.90
CA GLY A 213 -27.34 71.69 13.63
C GLY A 213 -28.30 71.97 12.49
N GLU A 214 -28.82 73.20 12.46
CA GLU A 214 -29.77 73.65 11.43
C GLU A 214 -29.14 73.80 10.04
N ASP A 215 -27.81 73.78 9.91
CA ASP A 215 -27.10 74.16 8.68
C ASP A 215 -26.67 72.97 7.80
N THR A 216 -27.26 71.78 8.00
CA THR A 216 -27.03 70.60 7.15
C THR A 216 -27.51 70.81 5.69
N SER A 217 -27.14 69.89 4.79
CA SER A 217 -27.34 70.06 3.34
C SER A 217 -28.81 70.20 2.93
N THR A 218 -29.06 70.88 1.81
CA THR A 218 -30.42 70.99 1.22
C THR A 218 -31.00 69.63 0.86
N ARG A 219 -30.19 68.64 0.46
CA ARG A 219 -30.70 67.30 0.10
C ARG A 219 -31.03 66.45 1.34
N VAL A 220 -30.28 66.59 2.43
CA VAL A 220 -30.63 66.01 3.73
C VAL A 220 -31.88 66.67 4.30
N LYS A 221 -31.99 68.01 4.26
CA LYS A 221 -33.21 68.76 4.63
C LYS A 221 -34.44 68.32 3.82
N ASN A 222 -34.31 68.22 2.50
CA ASN A 222 -35.38 67.72 1.62
C ASN A 222 -35.79 66.29 1.97
N LEU A 223 -34.82 65.40 2.27
CA LEU A 223 -35.11 64.03 2.68
C LEU A 223 -35.85 63.99 4.03
N MET A 224 -35.42 64.76 5.04
CA MET A 224 -36.12 64.87 6.31
C MET A 224 -37.56 65.39 6.14
N SER A 225 -37.78 66.35 5.24
CA SER A 225 -39.11 66.94 4.98
C SER A 225 -40.17 65.97 4.43
N VAL A 226 -39.75 64.79 3.95
CA VAL A 226 -40.63 63.73 3.45
C VAL A 226 -40.66 62.47 4.34
N CYS A 227 -40.00 62.49 5.50
CA CYS A 227 -39.99 61.36 6.44
C CYS A 227 -41.06 61.52 7.53
N GLU A 228 -41.73 60.42 7.90
CA GLU A 228 -42.68 60.41 9.02
C GLU A 228 -42.01 59.82 10.26
N ASN A 229 -41.98 60.56 11.37
CA ASN A 229 -41.28 60.19 12.62
C ASN A 229 -39.77 59.85 12.46
N GLY A 230 -39.17 60.18 11.30
CA GLY A 230 -37.80 59.86 10.92
C GLY A 230 -37.67 58.64 9.99
N GLU A 231 -38.73 57.87 9.72
CA GLU A 231 -38.66 56.76 8.77
C GLU A 231 -38.66 57.26 7.32
N VAL A 232 -37.67 56.81 6.54
CA VAL A 232 -37.51 57.19 5.13
C VAL A 232 -38.57 56.49 4.27
N PRO A 233 -39.24 57.20 3.33
CA PRO A 233 -40.22 56.58 2.43
C PRO A 233 -39.72 55.31 1.71
N SER A 234 -40.56 54.30 1.64
CA SER A 234 -40.20 52.95 1.21
C SER A 234 -39.62 52.87 -0.20
N ASP A 235 -40.09 53.68 -1.15
CA ASP A 235 -39.52 53.75 -2.50
C ASP A 235 -38.13 54.41 -2.53
N ILE A 236 -37.84 55.35 -1.62
CA ILE A 236 -36.48 55.90 -1.46
C ILE A 236 -35.56 54.84 -0.84
N GLN A 237 -35.98 54.18 0.25
CA GLN A 237 -35.23 53.07 0.85
C GLN A 237 -34.94 51.96 -0.18
N ARG A 238 -35.91 51.63 -1.04
CA ARG A 238 -35.81 50.61 -2.10
C ARG A 238 -34.68 50.90 -3.11
N VAL A 239 -34.38 52.16 -3.43
CA VAL A 239 -33.27 52.50 -4.34
C VAL A 239 -31.94 52.13 -3.71
N PHE A 240 -31.63 52.67 -2.52
CA PHE A 240 -30.37 52.40 -1.82
C PHE A 240 -30.21 50.91 -1.51
N ARG A 241 -31.27 50.27 -0.97
CA ARG A 241 -31.29 48.84 -0.63
C ARG A 241 -31.02 47.96 -1.85
N ARG A 242 -31.67 48.17 -3.00
CA ARG A 242 -31.45 47.34 -4.20
C ARG A 242 -30.05 47.49 -4.79
N LEU A 243 -29.44 48.68 -4.67
CA LEU A 243 -28.06 48.90 -5.09
C LEU A 243 -27.09 48.16 -4.14
N GLY A 244 -27.27 48.29 -2.83
CA GLY A 244 -26.45 47.60 -1.82
C GLY A 244 -26.58 46.08 -1.89
N GLN A 245 -27.80 45.55 -2.03
CA GLN A 245 -28.04 44.13 -2.25
C GLN A 245 -27.30 43.60 -3.50
N SER A 246 -27.22 44.39 -4.59
CA SER A 246 -26.41 43.99 -5.75
C SER A 246 -24.90 44.04 -5.52
N LEU A 247 -24.39 44.80 -4.54
CA LEU A 247 -22.98 44.71 -4.12
C LEU A 247 -22.72 43.44 -3.30
N VAL A 248 -23.60 43.13 -2.34
CA VAL A 248 -23.55 41.89 -1.54
C VAL A 248 -23.58 40.66 -2.44
N ALA A 249 -24.59 40.54 -3.32
CA ALA A 249 -24.75 39.39 -4.19
C ALA A 249 -23.57 39.18 -5.17
N ILE A 250 -22.89 40.25 -5.59
CA ILE A 250 -21.66 40.15 -6.42
C ILE A 250 -20.52 39.49 -5.62
N GLU A 251 -20.35 39.83 -4.34
CA GLU A 251 -19.27 39.29 -3.52
C GLU A 251 -19.60 37.89 -2.98
N GLU A 252 -20.87 37.60 -2.70
CA GLU A 252 -21.35 36.24 -2.43
C GLU A 252 -21.13 35.32 -3.64
N THR A 253 -21.49 35.76 -4.84
CA THR A 253 -21.24 35.01 -6.10
C THR A 253 -19.75 34.74 -6.29
N ARG A 254 -18.88 35.73 -6.04
CA ARG A 254 -17.42 35.56 -6.10
C ARG A 254 -16.92 34.54 -5.07
N ASN A 255 -17.38 34.63 -3.83
CA ASN A 255 -16.97 33.72 -2.77
C ASN A 255 -17.42 32.28 -3.03
N LEU A 256 -18.61 32.08 -3.60
CA LEU A 256 -19.10 30.77 -4.03
C LEU A 256 -18.30 30.23 -5.23
N GLN A 257 -17.95 31.07 -6.21
CA GLN A 257 -17.08 30.68 -7.32
C GLN A 257 -15.67 30.28 -6.86
N SER A 258 -15.10 31.01 -5.90
CA SER A 258 -13.78 30.67 -5.30
C SER A 258 -13.82 29.35 -4.53
N LYS A 259 -14.88 29.14 -3.72
CA LYS A 259 -15.10 27.86 -3.01
C LYS A 259 -15.35 26.69 -3.97
N LEU A 260 -16.09 26.90 -5.06
CA LEU A 260 -16.29 25.90 -6.10
C LEU A 260 -14.95 25.55 -6.76
N ALA A 261 -14.17 26.53 -7.21
CA ALA A 261 -12.87 26.28 -7.86
C ALA A 261 -11.89 25.51 -6.95
N ALA A 262 -11.84 25.85 -5.66
CA ALA A 262 -11.06 25.11 -4.67
C ALA A 262 -11.56 23.66 -4.49
N SER A 263 -12.88 23.46 -4.41
CA SER A 263 -13.49 22.12 -4.30
C SER A 263 -13.29 21.27 -5.55
N THR A 264 -13.38 21.86 -6.76
CA THR A 264 -13.11 21.17 -8.03
C THR A 264 -11.64 20.77 -8.13
N LYS A 265 -10.72 21.62 -7.66
CA LYS A 265 -9.30 21.29 -7.59
C LYS A 265 -9.05 20.11 -6.63
N ALA A 266 -9.54 20.18 -5.40
CA ALA A 266 -9.37 19.11 -4.41
C ALA A 266 -9.95 17.78 -4.91
N HIS A 267 -11.12 17.82 -5.55
CA HIS A 267 -11.74 16.64 -6.16
C HIS A 267 -10.88 16.02 -7.28
N ALA A 268 -10.21 16.84 -8.11
CA ALA A 268 -9.30 16.36 -9.14
C ALA A 268 -8.03 15.71 -8.54
N GLU A 269 -7.43 16.34 -7.53
CA GLU A 269 -6.28 15.80 -6.78
C GLU A 269 -6.65 14.46 -6.09
N ALA A 270 -7.86 14.36 -5.53
CA ALA A 270 -8.39 13.13 -4.94
C ALA A 270 -8.69 12.03 -5.98
N GLN A 271 -9.18 12.38 -7.17
CA GLN A 271 -9.36 11.41 -8.27
C GLN A 271 -8.02 10.85 -8.77
N GLU A 272 -6.98 11.70 -8.89
CA GLU A 272 -5.64 11.26 -9.28
C GLU A 272 -4.99 10.37 -8.20
N GLY A 273 -5.13 10.75 -6.92
CA GLY A 273 -4.72 9.90 -5.79
C GLY A 273 -5.41 8.53 -5.80
N LEU A 274 -6.73 8.48 -6.03
CA LEU A 274 -7.48 7.23 -6.14
C LEU A 274 -7.05 6.39 -7.35
N LYS A 275 -6.70 7.02 -8.48
CA LYS A 275 -6.16 6.32 -9.66
C LYS A 275 -4.82 5.67 -9.34
N ASN A 276 -3.91 6.41 -8.69
CA ASN A 276 -2.58 5.90 -8.34
C ASN A 276 -2.68 4.75 -7.31
N LYS A 277 -3.52 4.89 -6.28
CA LYS A 277 -3.79 3.82 -5.30
C LYS A 277 -4.47 2.59 -5.91
N LYS A 278 -5.23 2.73 -7.00
CA LYS A 278 -5.74 1.58 -7.76
C LYS A 278 -4.67 0.86 -8.57
N GLN A 279 -3.66 1.58 -9.07
CA GLN A 279 -2.52 0.96 -9.75
C GLN A 279 -1.65 0.19 -8.75
N GLU A 280 -1.26 0.82 -7.63
CA GLU A 280 -0.50 0.15 -6.56
C GLU A 280 -1.17 -1.16 -6.08
N LEU A 281 -2.50 -1.17 -5.94
CA LEU A 281 -3.27 -2.36 -5.58
C LEU A 281 -3.32 -3.43 -6.68
N ALA A 282 -3.28 -3.04 -7.97
CA ALA A 282 -3.21 -3.99 -9.08
C ALA A 282 -1.82 -4.63 -9.15
N ASP A 283 -0.77 -3.83 -9.05
CA ASP A 283 0.63 -4.28 -9.07
C ASP A 283 0.93 -5.23 -7.89
N LEU A 284 0.42 -4.90 -6.69
CA LEU A 284 0.53 -5.75 -5.50
C LEU A 284 -0.25 -7.06 -5.64
N HIS A 285 -1.42 -7.04 -6.31
CA HIS A 285 -2.21 -8.24 -6.56
C HIS A 285 -1.54 -9.17 -7.58
N GLU A 286 -0.89 -8.63 -8.62
CA GLU A 286 -0.09 -9.43 -9.54
C GLU A 286 1.13 -10.06 -8.83
N ALA A 287 1.83 -9.30 -8.00
CA ALA A 287 2.94 -9.81 -7.19
C ALA A 287 2.49 -10.96 -6.25
N TYR A 288 1.29 -10.86 -5.66
CA TYR A 288 0.70 -11.92 -4.86
C TYR A 288 0.38 -13.18 -5.68
N GLU A 289 -0.23 -13.02 -6.87
CA GLU A 289 -0.52 -14.11 -7.80
C GLU A 289 0.75 -14.84 -8.28
N GLN A 290 1.78 -14.10 -8.69
CA GLN A 290 3.07 -14.68 -9.08
C GLN A 290 3.72 -15.46 -7.92
N ARG A 291 3.58 -14.96 -6.70
CA ARG A 291 4.10 -15.60 -5.48
C ARG A 291 3.32 -16.87 -5.11
N SER A 292 2.00 -16.84 -5.19
CA SER A 292 1.12 -18.00 -4.96
C SER A 292 1.49 -19.17 -5.89
N ARG A 293 1.71 -18.89 -7.19
CA ARG A 293 2.15 -19.88 -8.18
C ARG A 293 3.49 -20.51 -7.82
N LYS A 294 4.47 -19.73 -7.36
CA LYS A 294 5.77 -20.26 -6.89
C LYS A 294 5.62 -21.16 -5.67
N VAL A 295 4.79 -20.79 -4.69
CA VAL A 295 4.51 -21.65 -3.53
C VAL A 295 3.89 -22.98 -3.96
N SER A 296 2.90 -22.95 -4.87
CA SER A 296 2.28 -24.17 -5.39
C SER A 296 3.26 -25.04 -6.21
N GLN A 297 4.20 -24.44 -6.95
CA GLN A 297 5.22 -25.17 -7.69
C GLN A 297 6.19 -25.87 -6.73
N THR A 298 6.75 -25.16 -5.76
CA THR A 298 7.68 -25.73 -4.77
C THR A 298 7.00 -26.77 -3.86
N GLN A 299 5.69 -26.67 -3.63
CA GLN A 299 4.93 -27.75 -2.98
C GLN A 299 4.86 -29.04 -3.81
N SER A 300 4.79 -28.96 -5.15
CA SER A 300 4.91 -30.14 -6.02
C SER A 300 6.33 -30.71 -5.95
N GLU A 301 7.35 -29.86 -6.12
CA GLU A 301 8.76 -30.26 -6.08
C GLU A 301 9.11 -30.99 -4.75
N ILE A 302 8.61 -30.49 -3.61
CA ILE A 302 8.76 -31.15 -2.29
C ILE A 302 8.01 -32.49 -2.23
N PHE A 303 6.82 -32.61 -2.84
CA PHE A 303 6.07 -33.87 -2.88
C PHE A 303 6.80 -34.93 -3.73
N ASP A 304 7.29 -34.55 -4.90
CA ASP A 304 7.98 -35.43 -5.84
C ASP A 304 9.33 -35.91 -5.26
N ILE A 305 10.11 -35.01 -4.64
CA ILE A 305 11.34 -35.36 -3.90
C ILE A 305 11.02 -36.33 -2.75
N LYS A 306 9.96 -36.08 -1.98
CA LYS A 306 9.56 -36.95 -0.86
C LYS A 306 9.11 -38.34 -1.34
N ALA A 307 8.44 -38.43 -2.49
CA ALA A 307 8.11 -39.71 -3.12
C ALA A 307 9.37 -40.47 -3.53
N SER A 308 10.31 -39.80 -4.22
CA SER A 308 11.60 -40.39 -4.61
C SER A 308 12.41 -40.89 -3.41
N LEU A 309 12.50 -40.10 -2.34
CA LEU A 309 13.18 -40.49 -1.10
C LEU A 309 12.54 -41.73 -0.45
N SER A 310 11.21 -41.84 -0.48
CA SER A 310 10.51 -43.01 0.06
C SER A 310 10.74 -44.30 -0.74
N ALA A 311 11.01 -44.18 -2.05
CA ALA A 311 11.41 -45.31 -2.89
C ALA A 311 12.87 -45.71 -2.62
N ALA A 312 13.79 -44.75 -2.57
CA ALA A 312 15.20 -45.01 -2.29
C ALA A 312 15.42 -45.69 -0.92
N LEU A 313 14.68 -45.28 0.11
CA LEU A 313 14.70 -45.94 1.43
C LEU A 313 14.15 -47.38 1.41
N ALA A 314 13.24 -47.71 0.49
CA ALA A 314 12.74 -49.06 0.31
C ALA A 314 13.78 -49.95 -0.42
N GLU A 315 14.44 -49.42 -1.44
CA GLU A 315 15.53 -50.09 -2.15
C GLU A 315 16.74 -50.32 -1.24
N GLN A 316 17.14 -49.32 -0.44
CA GLN A 316 18.18 -49.47 0.60
C GLN A 316 17.86 -50.63 1.54
N LYS A 317 16.65 -50.66 2.11
CA LYS A 317 16.24 -51.71 3.05
C LYS A 317 16.22 -53.11 2.39
N GLN A 318 15.84 -53.21 1.12
CA GLN A 318 15.91 -54.46 0.36
C GLN A 318 17.37 -54.88 0.08
N SER A 319 18.28 -53.92 -0.12
CA SER A 319 19.71 -54.18 -0.26
C SER A 319 20.34 -54.65 1.06
N GLU A 320 19.99 -54.02 2.19
CA GLU A 320 20.43 -54.43 3.54
C GLU A 320 19.96 -55.86 3.88
N GLU A 321 18.69 -56.18 3.62
CA GLU A 321 18.15 -57.54 3.78
C GLU A 321 18.86 -58.56 2.87
N SER A 322 19.23 -58.16 1.64
CA SER A 322 19.99 -59.01 0.72
C SER A 322 21.43 -59.23 1.19
N LEU A 323 22.09 -58.18 1.71
CA LEU A 323 23.46 -58.25 2.22
C LEU A 323 23.56 -59.19 3.43
N ALA A 324 22.58 -59.13 4.35
CA ALA A 324 22.51 -60.01 5.51
C ALA A 324 22.35 -61.50 5.12
N VAL A 325 21.61 -61.80 4.04
CA VAL A 325 21.51 -63.16 3.48
C VAL A 325 22.85 -63.63 2.91
N VAL A 326 23.57 -62.75 2.19
CA VAL A 326 24.90 -63.06 1.62
C VAL A 326 25.95 -63.27 2.71
N GLN A 327 25.98 -62.42 3.75
CA GLN A 327 26.87 -62.59 4.90
C GLN A 327 26.66 -63.93 5.60
N LYS A 328 25.40 -64.31 5.85
CA LYS A 328 25.10 -65.61 6.48
C LYS A 328 25.49 -66.81 5.60
N ALA A 329 25.38 -66.68 4.27
CA ALA A 329 25.86 -67.70 3.36
C ALA A 329 27.40 -67.82 3.40
N LEU A 330 28.12 -66.69 3.50
CA LEU A 330 29.57 -66.65 3.64
C LEU A 330 30.04 -67.29 4.96
N GLU A 331 29.40 -66.98 6.09
CA GLU A 331 29.66 -67.63 7.40
C GLU A 331 29.49 -69.15 7.31
N THR A 332 28.43 -69.62 6.64
CA THR A 332 28.15 -71.05 6.48
C THR A 332 29.23 -71.74 5.64
N ALA A 333 29.59 -71.16 4.49
CA ALA A 333 30.64 -71.69 3.62
C ALA A 333 32.03 -71.66 4.28
N HIS A 334 32.30 -70.68 5.16
CA HIS A 334 33.55 -70.62 5.91
C HIS A 334 33.65 -71.77 6.93
N ALA A 335 32.57 -72.07 7.65
CA ALA A 335 32.53 -73.19 8.59
C ALA A 335 32.65 -74.56 7.90
N GLU A 336 32.06 -74.72 6.71
CA GLU A 336 32.24 -75.92 5.87
C GLU A 336 33.70 -76.10 5.43
N LEU A 337 34.37 -75.00 5.05
CA LEU A 337 35.79 -75.01 4.66
C LEU A 337 36.72 -75.33 5.85
N GLU A 338 36.44 -74.80 7.05
CA GLU A 338 37.18 -75.15 8.27
C GLU A 338 37.04 -76.64 8.61
N ALA A 339 35.84 -77.21 8.48
CA ALA A 339 35.60 -78.64 8.70
C ALA A 339 36.39 -79.52 7.72
N GLN A 340 36.34 -79.21 6.41
CA GLN A 340 37.12 -79.92 5.38
C GLN A 340 38.63 -79.81 5.64
N SER A 341 39.12 -78.65 6.10
CA SER A 341 40.53 -78.49 6.45
C SER A 341 40.95 -79.35 7.65
N GLN A 342 40.06 -79.61 8.61
CA GLN A 342 40.34 -80.48 9.75
C GLN A 342 40.36 -81.97 9.35
N GLU A 343 39.44 -82.42 8.48
CA GLU A 343 39.46 -83.77 7.94
C GLU A 343 40.74 -84.04 7.12
N LEU A 344 41.19 -83.08 6.31
CA LEU A 344 42.38 -83.23 5.46
C LEU A 344 43.67 -83.30 6.31
N ILE A 345 43.75 -82.58 7.42
CA ILE A 345 44.85 -82.70 8.40
C ILE A 345 44.85 -84.10 9.04
N ALA A 346 43.69 -84.58 9.50
CA ALA A 346 43.57 -85.92 10.10
C ALA A 346 43.95 -87.04 9.12
N ALA A 347 43.62 -86.88 7.82
CA ALA A 347 44.03 -87.80 6.77
C ALA A 347 45.55 -87.80 6.53
N GLN A 348 46.22 -86.64 6.59
CA GLN A 348 47.68 -86.56 6.48
C GLN A 348 48.40 -87.25 7.64
N ASP A 349 47.96 -87.04 8.88
CA ASP A 349 48.59 -87.69 10.04
C ASP A 349 48.38 -89.22 10.04
N ALA A 350 47.21 -89.70 9.62
CA ALA A 350 46.95 -91.13 9.43
C ALA A 350 47.86 -91.76 8.35
N ALA A 351 48.09 -91.06 7.22
CA ALA A 351 49.02 -91.51 6.19
C ALA A 351 50.48 -91.53 6.71
N ARG A 352 50.85 -90.57 7.58
CA ARG A 352 52.16 -90.49 8.21
C ARG A 352 52.43 -91.65 9.16
N GLU A 353 51.44 -92.05 9.96
CA GLU A 353 51.51 -93.26 10.78
C GLU A 353 51.65 -94.53 9.93
N ALA A 354 50.94 -94.62 8.79
CA ALA A 354 51.06 -95.76 7.89
C ALA A 354 52.48 -95.90 7.31
N GLY A 355 53.10 -94.79 6.91
CA GLY A 355 54.50 -94.75 6.45
C GLY A 355 55.49 -95.28 7.49
N MET A 356 55.43 -94.78 8.73
CA MET A 356 56.31 -95.24 9.82
C MET A 356 56.13 -96.73 10.18
N ARG A 357 54.95 -97.31 9.92
CA ARG A 357 54.72 -98.76 10.08
C ARG A 357 55.32 -99.57 8.93
N ALA A 358 55.32 -99.03 7.71
CA ALA A 358 55.92 -99.67 6.54
C ALA A 358 57.45 -99.78 6.69
N GLU A 359 58.14 -98.67 7.02
CA GLU A 359 59.60 -98.63 7.25
C GLU A 359 60.04 -99.65 8.31
N LYS A 360 59.25 -99.81 9.39
CA LYS A 360 59.51 -100.80 10.43
C LYS A 360 59.40 -102.24 9.91
N SER A 361 58.39 -102.54 9.08
CA SER A 361 58.22 -103.88 8.49
C SER A 361 59.29 -104.22 7.44
N GLU A 362 59.81 -103.21 6.74
CA GLU A 362 60.92 -103.36 5.78
C GLU A 362 62.23 -103.68 6.50
N SER A 363 62.51 -102.98 7.62
CA SER A 363 63.64 -103.31 8.51
C SER A 363 63.56 -104.71 9.13
N GLU A 364 62.36 -105.26 9.33
CA GLU A 364 62.16 -106.63 9.85
C GLU A 364 62.33 -107.69 8.75
N LEU A 365 62.02 -107.36 7.49
CA LEU A 365 62.26 -108.21 6.31
C LEU A 365 63.75 -108.34 5.95
N ASP A 366 64.51 -107.25 6.00
CA ASP A 366 65.97 -107.28 5.74
C ASP A 366 66.71 -108.18 6.74
N ALA A 367 66.30 -108.16 8.02
CA ALA A 367 66.84 -109.04 9.05
C ALA A 367 66.58 -110.53 8.73
N ALA A 368 65.35 -110.87 8.33
CA ALA A 368 65.00 -112.24 7.94
C ALA A 368 65.73 -112.69 6.67
N HIS A 369 65.95 -111.79 5.69
CA HIS A 369 66.73 -112.10 4.49
C HIS A 369 68.21 -112.36 4.78
N ALA A 370 68.79 -111.70 5.79
CA ALA A 370 70.15 -111.99 6.24
C ALA A 370 70.28 -113.38 6.89
N GLU A 371 69.32 -113.75 7.74
CA GLU A 371 69.30 -115.06 8.43
C GLU A 371 69.12 -116.23 7.44
N LEU A 372 68.18 -116.11 6.50
CA LEU A 372 67.90 -117.16 5.50
C LEU A 372 69.11 -117.37 4.55
N LYS A 373 69.89 -116.31 4.30
CA LYS A 373 71.14 -116.37 3.54
C LYS A 373 72.27 -117.10 4.28
N ALA A 374 72.32 -117.04 5.61
CA ALA A 374 73.27 -117.80 6.42
C ALA A 374 72.93 -119.31 6.41
N GLN A 375 71.66 -119.66 6.64
CA GLN A 375 71.19 -121.06 6.59
C GLN A 375 71.45 -121.71 5.22
N SER A 376 71.30 -120.95 4.12
CA SER A 376 71.64 -121.43 2.78
C SER A 376 73.13 -121.74 2.58
N GLN A 377 74.04 -121.17 3.37
CA GLN A 377 75.48 -121.46 3.27
C GLN A 377 75.87 -122.71 4.04
N GLU A 378 75.25 -122.97 5.20
CA GLU A 378 75.45 -124.22 5.95
C GLU A 378 74.97 -125.44 5.15
N LEU A 379 73.84 -125.33 4.43
CA LEU A 379 73.30 -126.43 3.62
C LEU A 379 74.23 -126.85 2.47
N ILE A 380 74.99 -125.90 1.90
CA ILE A 380 75.97 -126.18 0.84
C ILE A 380 77.19 -126.92 1.42
N ALA A 381 77.71 -126.45 2.56
CA ALA A 381 78.82 -127.12 3.25
C ALA A 381 78.49 -128.58 3.64
N ALA A 382 77.24 -128.85 4.02
CA ALA A 382 76.75 -130.20 4.31
C ALA A 382 76.69 -131.11 3.06
N GLN A 383 76.37 -130.58 1.87
CA GLN A 383 76.31 -131.38 0.64
C GLN A 383 77.70 -131.83 0.15
N ASP A 384 78.71 -130.97 0.23
CA ASP A 384 80.05 -131.34 -0.25
C ASP A 384 80.77 -132.31 0.70
N ALA A 385 80.51 -132.24 2.01
CA ALA A 385 80.94 -133.26 2.97
C ALA A 385 80.36 -134.65 2.66
N ALA A 386 79.09 -134.72 2.21
CA ALA A 386 78.46 -135.98 1.81
C ALA A 386 79.07 -136.56 0.51
N ARG A 387 79.49 -135.72 -0.44
CA ARG A 387 80.18 -136.15 -1.67
C ARG A 387 81.56 -136.76 -1.40
N GLU A 388 82.32 -136.19 -0.47
CA GLU A 388 83.60 -136.77 -0.04
C GLU A 388 83.46 -138.17 0.59
N ALA A 389 82.36 -138.42 1.31
CA ALA A 389 82.11 -139.74 1.91
C ALA A 389 81.86 -140.82 0.85
N LEU A 390 81.16 -140.48 -0.24
CA LEU A 390 80.83 -141.41 -1.32
C LEU A 390 82.08 -141.88 -2.09
N MET A 391 82.95 -140.94 -2.52
CA MET A 391 84.20 -141.27 -3.23
C MET A 391 85.21 -142.07 -2.38
N ARG A 392 85.07 -142.08 -1.04
CA ARG A 392 85.90 -142.94 -0.17
C ARG A 392 85.41 -144.39 -0.12
N ALA A 393 84.13 -144.65 -0.38
CA ALA A 393 83.58 -146.01 -0.45
C ALA A 393 83.94 -146.69 -1.79
N GLU A 394 83.67 -146.02 -2.91
CA GLU A 394 83.92 -146.55 -4.27
C GLU A 394 85.39 -146.96 -4.49
N LYS A 395 86.33 -146.27 -3.82
CA LYS A 395 87.77 -146.59 -3.91
C LYS A 395 88.18 -147.86 -3.14
N SER A 396 87.40 -148.31 -2.18
CA SER A 396 87.71 -149.53 -1.40
C SER A 396 87.27 -150.84 -2.07
N GLU A 397 86.48 -150.75 -3.15
CA GLU A 397 85.96 -151.90 -3.88
C GLU A 397 86.91 -152.32 -5.03
N SER A 398 87.56 -151.36 -5.70
CA SER A 398 88.48 -151.64 -6.82
C SER A 398 89.76 -152.39 -6.45
N ASP A 399 90.18 -152.34 -5.18
CA ASP A 399 91.42 -152.96 -4.70
C ASP A 399 91.26 -154.48 -4.43
N LEU A 400 90.03 -155.01 -4.47
CA LEU A 400 89.74 -156.43 -4.22
C LEU A 400 89.69 -157.28 -5.50
N ASP A 401 89.11 -156.76 -6.59
CA ASP A 401 89.05 -157.46 -7.88
C ASP A 401 90.44 -157.68 -8.51
N ALA A 402 91.40 -156.79 -8.22
CA ALA A 402 92.76 -156.85 -8.74
C ALA A 402 93.50 -158.15 -8.33
N ALA A 403 93.21 -158.70 -7.15
CA ALA A 403 93.90 -159.89 -6.62
C ALA A 403 93.47 -161.21 -7.30
N HIS A 404 92.34 -161.22 -8.03
CA HIS A 404 91.74 -162.47 -8.53
C HIS A 404 92.16 -162.85 -9.96
N ALA A 405 92.86 -161.97 -10.68
CA ALA A 405 93.19 -162.14 -12.11
C ALA A 405 94.53 -162.84 -12.38
N GLU A 406 95.56 -162.63 -11.55
CA GLU A 406 96.95 -162.98 -11.89
C GLU A 406 97.27 -164.49 -11.77
N LEU A 407 96.54 -165.22 -10.91
CA LEU A 407 96.87 -166.61 -10.53
C LEU A 407 96.13 -167.71 -11.32
N LYS A 408 95.48 -167.37 -12.44
CA LYS A 408 94.76 -168.34 -13.31
C LYS A 408 95.37 -168.50 -14.71
N ALA A 409 96.49 -167.83 -15.00
CA ALA A 409 97.09 -167.75 -16.33
C ALA A 409 98.51 -168.34 -16.46
N GLN A 410 99.04 -169.03 -15.43
CA GLN A 410 100.07 -170.07 -15.64
C GLN A 410 99.41 -171.43 -15.90
N SER A 411 98.50 -171.42 -16.88
CA SER A 411 97.88 -172.62 -17.45
C SER A 411 98.81 -173.22 -18.49
N GLN A 412 99.11 -174.51 -18.34
CA GLN A 412 99.67 -175.42 -19.34
C GLN A 412 101.17 -175.29 -19.66
N GLU A 413 101.69 -176.40 -20.18
CA GLU A 413 103.09 -176.71 -20.52
C GLU A 413 104.04 -176.80 -19.29
N LEU A 414 104.77 -177.91 -19.05
CA LEU A 414 105.02 -179.09 -19.88
C LEU A 414 105.16 -180.41 -19.07
N ILE A 415 104.43 -181.44 -19.51
CA ILE A 415 104.82 -182.87 -19.63
C ILE A 415 105.64 -183.55 -18.50
N ALA A 416 104.93 -184.44 -17.78
CA ALA A 416 105.31 -185.81 -17.37
C ALA A 416 106.45 -186.08 -16.33
N ALA A 417 106.44 -187.35 -15.90
CA ALA A 417 107.45 -188.09 -15.09
C ALA A 417 107.50 -187.88 -13.56
N GLN A 418 106.64 -188.66 -12.89
CA GLN A 418 106.96 -189.53 -11.73
C GLN A 418 107.01 -189.00 -10.28
N ASP A 419 106.17 -189.66 -9.45
CA ASP A 419 106.41 -190.19 -8.09
C ASP A 419 106.80 -189.21 -6.93
N ALA A 420 106.00 -188.99 -5.85
CA ALA A 420 104.76 -189.65 -5.41
C ALA A 420 103.95 -188.94 -4.26
N ALA A 421 102.65 -189.27 -4.15
CA ALA A 421 101.77 -189.41 -2.94
C ALA A 421 100.89 -188.26 -2.29
N ARG A 422 99.53 -188.42 -2.40
CA ARG A 422 98.39 -188.25 -1.42
C ARG A 422 97.92 -186.85 -0.89
N GLU A 423 96.63 -186.49 -0.59
CA GLU A 423 95.22 -187.06 -0.72
C GLU A 423 94.05 -185.99 -0.46
N ALA A 424 92.79 -186.16 -1.02
CA ALA A 424 91.46 -185.44 -0.81
C ALA A 424 91.13 -184.07 -1.55
N GLY A 425 89.91 -183.43 -1.66
CA GLY A 425 88.49 -183.53 -1.13
C GLY A 425 87.33 -182.81 -1.96
N VAL A 426 86.07 -182.58 -1.44
CA VAL A 426 84.71 -182.42 -2.17
C VAL A 426 83.57 -181.72 -1.28
N ARG A 427 82.37 -181.07 -1.58
CA ARG A 427 81.46 -180.53 -2.72
C ARG A 427 80.53 -179.30 -2.28
N ALA A 428 79.26 -178.86 -2.67
CA ALA A 428 77.97 -179.37 -3.31
C ALA A 428 76.94 -178.33 -4.03
N GLU A 429 75.57 -178.40 -3.89
CA GLU A 429 74.41 -177.94 -4.80
C GLU A 429 73.05 -177.42 -4.08
N LYS A 430 71.86 -176.89 -4.57
CA LYS A 430 71.19 -176.29 -5.83
C LYS A 430 69.62 -175.83 -5.72
N SER A 431 69.21 -174.56 -6.12
CA SER A 431 67.95 -173.93 -6.78
C SER A 431 66.40 -173.90 -6.35
N GLU A 432 65.52 -173.21 -7.16
CA GLU A 432 63.99 -173.06 -7.30
C GLU A 432 63.16 -172.06 -6.38
N SER A 433 61.89 -171.51 -6.58
CA SER A 433 60.68 -171.63 -7.51
C SER A 433 59.79 -170.30 -7.77
N GLU A 434 58.41 -170.28 -7.77
CA GLU A 434 57.45 -169.26 -8.40
C GLU A 434 56.05 -168.91 -7.69
N LEU A 435 55.35 -167.80 -8.13
CA LEU A 435 53.87 -167.51 -8.30
C LEU A 435 52.81 -167.06 -7.20
N GLU A 436 51.60 -166.63 -7.69
CA GLU A 436 50.21 -166.50 -7.10
C GLU A 436 49.53 -165.16 -6.60
N GLU A 437 48.22 -165.21 -6.26
CA GLU A 437 47.16 -164.32 -6.85
C GLU A 437 45.94 -163.87 -5.95
N THR A 438 45.55 -162.57 -6.01
CA THR A 438 44.23 -161.91 -5.67
C THR A 438 43.60 -161.90 -4.25
N ARG A 439 42.71 -160.89 -4.06
CA ARG A 439 41.60 -160.70 -3.07
C ARG A 439 41.94 -160.78 -1.56
N ALA A 440 41.76 -159.73 -0.73
CA ALA A 440 40.67 -158.76 -0.49
C ALA A 440 39.65 -159.20 0.58
N GLU A 441 39.58 -158.44 1.69
CA GLU A 441 38.29 -157.93 2.21
C GLU A 441 38.47 -156.58 2.93
N LEU A 442 37.37 -155.84 3.14
CA LEU A 442 37.33 -154.43 3.54
C LEU A 442 36.77 -154.28 4.96
N LYS A 443 37.40 -153.52 5.88
CA LYS A 443 36.75 -152.91 7.06
C LYS A 443 37.58 -151.85 7.82
N ALA A 444 36.94 -150.69 8.00
CA ALA A 444 36.95 -149.78 9.17
C ALA A 444 38.26 -149.22 9.79
N GLN A 445 38.34 -147.87 9.81
CA GLN A 445 38.57 -146.93 10.95
C GLN A 445 39.72 -147.21 11.95
N SER A 446 40.50 -146.22 12.41
CA SER A 446 40.19 -144.83 12.84
C SER A 446 41.37 -143.89 12.43
N GLN A 447 41.26 -142.58 12.10
CA GLN A 447 40.69 -141.40 12.80
C GLN A 447 41.35 -141.18 14.20
N GLU A 448 41.77 -139.99 14.64
CA GLU A 448 41.36 -138.57 14.44
C GLU A 448 42.61 -137.62 14.44
N LEU A 449 42.63 -136.30 14.14
CA LEU A 449 41.78 -135.19 13.61
C LEU A 449 42.82 -134.07 13.19
N ILE A 450 42.73 -133.14 12.23
CA ILE A 450 41.69 -132.47 11.39
C ILE A 450 40.87 -131.40 12.15
N ALA A 451 40.69 -130.13 11.72
CA ALA A 451 41.23 -129.35 10.58
C ALA A 451 42.10 -128.17 11.11
N ALA A 452 42.09 -126.87 10.72
CA ALA A 452 41.37 -126.00 9.76
C ALA A 452 42.18 -124.67 9.61
N GLN A 453 42.00 -123.74 8.65
CA GLN A 453 41.20 -123.69 7.40
C GLN A 453 41.80 -122.64 6.42
N ASP A 454 41.23 -122.53 5.21
CA ASP A 454 41.67 -121.67 4.10
C ASP A 454 41.41 -120.16 4.27
N ALA A 455 42.40 -119.30 3.95
CA ALA A 455 42.23 -117.94 3.37
C ALA A 455 43.56 -117.16 3.18
N ALA A 456 44.33 -117.39 2.09
CA ALA A 456 45.37 -116.46 1.60
C ALA A 456 46.01 -116.90 0.26
N ARG A 457 45.37 -116.68 -0.90
CA ARG A 457 45.99 -117.03 -2.20
C ARG A 457 45.68 -116.13 -3.42
N GLU A 458 45.22 -114.90 -3.19
CA GLU A 458 45.06 -113.86 -4.23
C GLU A 458 45.86 -112.60 -3.90
N ALA A 459 47.19 -112.70 -3.89
CA ALA A 459 48.10 -111.59 -3.55
C ALA A 459 49.35 -111.52 -4.48
N GLY A 460 49.20 -111.94 -5.74
CA GLY A 460 50.34 -112.06 -6.69
C GLY A 460 50.37 -111.06 -7.85
N MET A 461 49.31 -110.30 -8.11
CA MET A 461 49.22 -109.37 -9.25
C MET A 461 48.54 -108.05 -8.84
N ARG A 462 49.21 -107.26 -7.99
CA ARG A 462 48.84 -105.87 -7.62
C ARG A 462 50.07 -104.98 -7.46
N ALA A 463 50.90 -104.90 -8.50
CA ALA A 463 52.15 -104.11 -8.51
C ALA A 463 52.19 -103.02 -9.61
N GLU A 464 51.19 -102.94 -10.49
CA GLU A 464 51.13 -101.98 -11.63
C GLU A 464 49.89 -101.07 -11.60
N LYS A 465 49.19 -100.96 -10.46
CA LYS A 465 47.94 -100.16 -10.34
C LYS A 465 48.02 -99.01 -9.34
N SER A 466 48.88 -99.11 -8.32
CA SER A 466 49.07 -98.10 -7.28
C SER A 466 49.78 -96.82 -7.74
N GLU A 467 50.45 -96.86 -8.90
CA GLU A 467 51.19 -95.70 -9.43
C GLU A 467 50.27 -94.73 -10.18
N SER A 468 49.34 -95.24 -11.00
CA SER A 468 48.35 -94.40 -11.71
C SER A 468 47.30 -93.76 -10.81
N GLU A 469 47.09 -94.32 -9.60
CA GLU A 469 46.14 -93.77 -8.62
C GLU A 469 46.74 -92.59 -7.83
N LEU A 470 48.07 -92.48 -7.76
CA LEU A 470 48.77 -91.33 -7.16
C LEU A 470 48.79 -90.11 -8.09
N ASP A 471 49.07 -90.30 -9.39
CA ASP A 471 49.02 -89.20 -10.38
C ASP A 471 47.61 -88.61 -10.52
N ALA A 472 46.57 -89.45 -10.43
CA ALA A 472 45.18 -88.99 -10.43
C ALA A 472 44.87 -88.11 -9.21
N ALA A 473 45.24 -88.55 -8.00
CA ALA A 473 45.06 -87.77 -6.77
C ALA A 473 45.83 -86.44 -6.79
N HIS A 474 47.05 -86.42 -7.35
CA HIS A 474 47.83 -85.19 -7.52
C HIS A 474 47.24 -84.23 -8.57
N ALA A 475 46.57 -84.73 -9.61
CA ALA A 475 45.84 -83.89 -10.56
C ALA A 475 44.58 -83.27 -9.92
N GLU A 476 43.85 -84.03 -9.11
CA GLU A 476 42.63 -83.59 -8.43
C GLU A 476 42.93 -82.52 -7.36
N LEU A 477 43.95 -82.73 -6.51
CA LEU A 477 44.45 -81.72 -5.56
C LEU A 477 44.89 -80.42 -6.26
N LYS A 478 45.43 -80.52 -7.48
CA LYS A 478 45.87 -79.35 -8.26
C LYS A 478 44.70 -78.60 -8.91
N ALA A 479 43.62 -79.29 -9.26
CA ALA A 479 42.37 -78.66 -9.70
C ALA A 479 41.67 -77.94 -8.53
N GLN A 480 41.52 -78.61 -7.38
CA GLN A 480 40.96 -78.01 -6.16
C GLN A 480 41.78 -76.78 -5.70
N SER A 481 43.11 -76.84 -5.80
CA SER A 481 43.97 -75.67 -5.52
C SER A 481 43.77 -74.51 -6.50
N GLN A 482 43.29 -74.74 -7.73
CA GLN A 482 42.98 -73.67 -8.69
C GLN A 482 41.58 -73.10 -8.47
N GLU A 483 40.60 -73.93 -8.10
CA GLU A 483 39.28 -73.45 -7.67
C GLU A 483 39.36 -72.62 -6.38
N LEU A 484 40.21 -73.00 -5.42
CA LEU A 484 40.41 -72.22 -4.18
C LEU A 484 40.99 -70.82 -4.46
N ILE A 485 41.89 -70.69 -5.43
CA ILE A 485 42.44 -69.40 -5.87
C ILE A 485 41.36 -68.57 -6.57
N ALA A 486 40.59 -69.18 -7.49
CA ALA A 486 39.48 -68.50 -8.16
C ALA A 486 38.40 -68.03 -7.17
N ALA A 487 38.11 -68.81 -6.13
CA ALA A 487 37.21 -68.45 -5.05
C ALA A 487 37.76 -67.31 -4.18
N GLN A 488 39.06 -67.30 -3.85
CA GLN A 488 39.69 -66.19 -3.12
C GLN A 488 39.66 -64.88 -3.92
N ASP A 489 39.94 -64.91 -5.22
CA ASP A 489 39.92 -63.68 -6.03
C ASP A 489 38.49 -63.21 -6.34
N ALA A 490 37.52 -64.11 -6.48
CA ALA A 490 36.09 -63.77 -6.51
C ALA A 490 35.62 -63.15 -5.18
N ALA A 491 36.08 -63.66 -4.04
CA ALA A 491 35.79 -63.09 -2.72
C ALA A 491 36.44 -61.70 -2.54
N ARG A 492 37.65 -61.47 -3.09
CA ARG A 492 38.28 -60.14 -3.12
C ARG A 492 37.55 -59.15 -4.01
N GLU A 493 37.06 -59.57 -5.18
CA GLU A 493 36.18 -58.71 -5.98
C GLU A 493 34.87 -58.40 -5.25
N ALA A 494 34.27 -59.37 -4.56
CA ALA A 494 33.08 -59.14 -3.75
C ALA A 494 33.35 -58.16 -2.60
N LEU A 495 34.51 -58.26 -1.94
CA LEU A 495 34.93 -57.33 -0.89
C LEU A 495 35.14 -55.90 -1.44
N MET A 496 35.86 -55.73 -2.56
CA MET A 496 36.01 -54.40 -3.18
C MET A 496 34.68 -53.83 -3.72
N ARG A 497 33.73 -54.68 -4.13
CA ARG A 497 32.36 -54.25 -4.45
C ARG A 497 31.60 -53.81 -3.19
N ALA A 498 31.80 -54.49 -2.06
CA ALA A 498 31.21 -54.11 -0.78
C ALA A 498 31.80 -52.79 -0.25
N GLU A 499 33.13 -52.66 -0.15
CA GLU A 499 33.82 -51.42 0.24
C GLU A 499 33.42 -50.25 -0.66
N LYS A 500 33.27 -50.47 -1.97
CA LYS A 500 32.76 -49.45 -2.87
C LYS A 500 31.29 -49.12 -2.59
N SER A 501 30.42 -50.12 -2.38
CA SER A 501 29.02 -49.86 -2.05
C SER A 501 28.84 -49.15 -0.70
N GLU A 502 29.75 -49.35 0.25
CA GLU A 502 29.80 -48.67 1.54
C GLU A 502 30.26 -47.21 1.38
N SER A 503 31.29 -46.97 0.55
CA SER A 503 31.70 -45.63 0.09
C SER A 503 30.56 -44.88 -0.62
N ASP A 504 29.87 -45.55 -1.54
CA ASP A 504 28.75 -44.97 -2.29
C ASP A 504 27.53 -44.74 -1.36
N LEU A 505 27.36 -45.56 -0.31
CA LEU A 505 26.38 -45.37 0.77
C LEU A 505 26.71 -44.17 1.66
N ASP A 506 27.96 -44.00 2.08
CA ASP A 506 28.40 -42.85 2.89
C ASP A 506 28.25 -41.53 2.10
N ALA A 507 28.56 -41.55 0.80
CA ALA A 507 28.29 -40.44 -0.11
C ALA A 507 26.80 -40.13 -0.21
N ALA A 508 25.95 -41.15 -0.42
CA ALA A 508 24.50 -40.99 -0.43
C ALA A 508 23.95 -40.49 0.92
N HIS A 509 24.48 -40.97 2.06
CA HIS A 509 24.06 -40.53 3.39
C HIS A 509 24.47 -39.08 3.67
N ALA A 510 25.63 -38.64 3.18
CA ALA A 510 26.06 -37.25 3.24
C ALA A 510 25.19 -36.34 2.37
N GLU A 511 24.84 -36.78 1.16
CA GLU A 511 23.94 -36.05 0.25
C GLU A 511 22.51 -35.96 0.81
N LEU A 512 21.95 -37.07 1.30
CA LEU A 512 20.63 -37.13 1.95
C LEU A 512 20.58 -36.25 3.22
N LYS A 513 21.69 -36.15 3.96
CA LYS A 513 21.85 -35.24 5.11
C LYS A 513 21.92 -33.77 4.69
N ALA A 514 22.57 -33.45 3.56
CA ALA A 514 22.55 -32.11 2.98
C ALA A 514 21.16 -31.73 2.47
N GLN A 515 20.51 -32.59 1.68
CA GLN A 515 19.13 -32.43 1.22
C GLN A 515 18.14 -32.33 2.40
N SER A 516 18.37 -33.04 3.51
CA SER A 516 17.57 -32.88 4.73
C SER A 516 17.74 -31.51 5.39
N GLN A 517 18.95 -30.91 5.36
CA GLN A 517 19.18 -29.55 5.82
C GLN A 517 18.56 -28.50 4.88
N GLU A 518 18.64 -28.71 3.57
CA GLU A 518 17.92 -27.87 2.58
C GLU A 518 16.41 -27.98 2.75
N LEU A 519 15.86 -29.17 3.05
CA LEU A 519 14.42 -29.35 3.27
C LEU A 519 13.92 -28.70 4.56
N ILE A 520 14.75 -28.65 5.62
CA ILE A 520 14.47 -27.84 6.82
C ILE A 520 14.51 -26.35 6.47
N ALA A 521 15.55 -25.88 5.78
CA ALA A 521 15.65 -24.49 5.34
C ALA A 521 14.49 -24.08 4.41
N ALA A 522 14.01 -24.98 3.55
CA ALA A 522 12.85 -24.79 2.69
C ALA A 522 11.53 -24.78 3.48
N GLN A 523 11.38 -25.62 4.53
CA GLN A 523 10.23 -25.57 5.43
C GLN A 523 10.18 -24.27 6.23
N ASP A 524 11.31 -23.78 6.75
CA ASP A 524 11.35 -22.53 7.49
C ASP A 524 11.17 -21.32 6.56
N ALA A 525 11.74 -21.34 5.35
CA ALA A 525 11.46 -20.35 4.31
C ALA A 525 9.98 -20.36 3.87
N ALA A 526 9.32 -21.53 3.81
CA ALA A 526 7.89 -21.66 3.55
C ALA A 526 7.04 -21.16 4.72
N ARG A 527 7.48 -21.34 5.97
CA ARG A 527 6.85 -20.77 7.17
C ARG A 527 6.95 -19.24 7.18
N GLU A 528 8.14 -18.70 6.95
CA GLU A 528 8.31 -17.26 6.80
C GLU A 528 7.51 -16.73 5.61
N ALA A 529 7.38 -17.49 4.52
CA ALA A 529 6.51 -17.13 3.42
C ALA A 529 5.03 -17.12 3.86
N GLY A 530 4.56 -18.08 4.66
CA GLY A 530 3.22 -18.07 5.26
C GLY A 530 2.95 -16.80 6.08
N VAL A 531 3.82 -16.51 7.06
CA VAL A 531 3.69 -15.30 7.92
C VAL A 531 3.76 -14.01 7.08
N ARG A 532 4.63 -13.96 6.06
CA ARG A 532 4.69 -12.84 5.10
C ARG A 532 3.50 -12.81 4.13
N ALA A 533 2.71 -13.89 3.99
CA ALA A 533 1.49 -13.92 3.18
C ALA A 533 0.31 -13.37 3.97
N GLU A 534 0.11 -13.85 5.21
CA GLU A 534 -0.85 -13.31 6.17
C GLU A 534 -0.65 -11.80 6.37
N LYS A 535 0.61 -11.36 6.49
CA LYS A 535 0.96 -9.93 6.57
C LYS A 535 0.56 -9.15 5.31
N SER A 536 0.81 -9.68 4.11
CA SER A 536 0.41 -9.03 2.86
C SER A 536 -1.12 -9.04 2.64
N GLU A 537 -1.83 -10.03 3.16
CA GLU A 537 -3.29 -10.10 3.12
C GLU A 537 -3.92 -9.07 4.07
N SER A 538 -3.37 -8.92 5.28
CA SER A 538 -3.70 -7.84 6.22
C SER A 538 -3.44 -6.45 5.62
N GLU A 539 -2.32 -6.26 4.92
CA GLU A 539 -2.00 -5.02 4.21
C GLU A 539 -2.96 -4.74 3.04
N LEU A 540 -3.41 -5.78 2.32
CA LEU A 540 -4.44 -5.69 1.29
C LEU A 540 -5.82 -5.35 1.85
N GLU A 541 -6.21 -5.89 3.01
CA GLU A 541 -7.46 -5.50 3.69
C GLU A 541 -7.40 -4.05 4.18
N ALA A 542 -6.28 -3.62 4.77
CA ALA A 542 -6.06 -2.25 5.19
C ALA A 542 -6.17 -1.27 4.00
N ALA A 543 -5.50 -1.57 2.88
CA ALA A 543 -5.57 -0.76 1.67
C ALA A 543 -6.97 -0.75 1.02
N ARG A 544 -7.75 -1.85 1.12
CA ARG A 544 -9.17 -1.88 0.71
C ARG A 544 -10.04 -1.01 1.61
N ALA A 545 -9.81 -1.02 2.92
CA ALA A 545 -10.52 -0.16 3.87
C ALA A 545 -10.20 1.33 3.65
N GLU A 546 -8.94 1.66 3.37
CA GLU A 546 -8.52 3.02 2.99
C GLU A 546 -9.10 3.45 1.63
N GLN A 547 -9.17 2.56 0.64
CA GLN A 547 -9.85 2.88 -0.63
C GLN A 547 -11.36 3.13 -0.41
N LEU A 548 -11.99 2.46 0.54
CA LEU A 548 -13.40 2.69 0.89
C LEU A 548 -13.63 4.04 1.60
N THR A 549 -12.70 4.51 2.45
CA THR A 549 -12.80 5.84 3.05
C THR A 549 -12.53 6.94 2.04
N ILE A 550 -11.52 6.79 1.18
CA ILE A 550 -11.23 7.71 0.05
C ILE A 550 -12.43 7.79 -0.92
N LYS A 551 -13.10 6.67 -1.19
CA LYS A 551 -14.32 6.66 -2.02
C LYS A 551 -15.46 7.47 -1.37
N LYS A 552 -15.68 7.30 -0.06
CA LYS A 552 -16.71 8.05 0.68
C LYS A 552 -16.43 9.55 0.76
N THR A 553 -15.16 9.97 0.88
CA THR A 553 -14.82 11.41 0.86
C THR A 553 -14.99 12.00 -0.54
N LEU A 554 -14.59 11.29 -1.61
CA LEU A 554 -14.85 11.69 -3.00
C LEU A 554 -16.35 11.83 -3.31
N GLU A 555 -17.18 10.92 -2.79
CA GLU A 555 -18.64 10.99 -2.91
C GLU A 555 -19.18 12.25 -2.20
N GLY A 556 -18.79 12.49 -0.95
CA GLY A 556 -19.19 13.68 -0.19
C GLY A 556 -18.69 15.02 -0.77
N GLU A 557 -17.51 15.04 -1.41
CA GLU A 557 -17.03 16.22 -2.14
C GLU A 557 -17.76 16.44 -3.46
N SER A 558 -18.10 15.36 -4.18
CA SER A 558 -18.93 15.43 -5.39
C SER A 558 -20.32 15.99 -5.08
N GLU A 559 -20.94 15.57 -3.97
CA GLU A 559 -22.23 16.11 -3.52
C GLU A 559 -22.13 17.60 -3.17
N ARG A 560 -21.08 18.02 -2.45
CA ARG A 560 -20.82 19.44 -2.11
C ARG A 560 -20.61 20.29 -3.36
N ALA A 561 -19.85 19.80 -4.35
CA ALA A 561 -19.65 20.49 -5.61
C ALA A 561 -20.98 20.66 -6.37
N ALA A 562 -21.78 19.60 -6.49
CA ALA A 562 -23.09 19.65 -7.13
C ALA A 562 -24.08 20.60 -6.41
N GLN A 563 -24.07 20.66 -5.08
CA GLN A 563 -24.87 21.61 -4.30
C GLN A 563 -24.42 23.07 -4.53
N LEU A 564 -23.11 23.32 -4.61
CA LEU A 564 -22.56 24.65 -4.92
C LEU A 564 -22.91 25.09 -6.35
N GLU A 565 -22.78 24.21 -7.34
CA GLU A 565 -23.21 24.50 -8.71
C GLU A 565 -24.71 24.80 -8.79
N ALA A 566 -25.55 24.03 -8.09
CA ALA A 566 -26.99 24.27 -8.04
C ALA A 566 -27.32 25.65 -7.44
N LYS A 567 -26.64 26.06 -6.36
CA LYS A 567 -26.81 27.37 -5.71
C LYS A 567 -26.35 28.53 -6.62
N ILE A 568 -25.18 28.40 -7.26
CA ILE A 568 -24.69 29.39 -8.24
C ILE A 568 -25.65 29.50 -9.43
N LYS A 569 -26.25 28.39 -9.87
CA LYS A 569 -27.21 28.34 -10.97
C LYS A 569 -28.56 28.99 -10.63
N THR A 570 -29.05 28.87 -9.39
CA THR A 570 -30.25 29.58 -8.94
C THR A 570 -29.99 31.07 -8.74
N GLU A 571 -28.90 31.44 -8.06
CA GLU A 571 -28.50 32.85 -7.86
C GLU A 571 -28.28 33.57 -9.20
N LYS A 572 -27.62 32.92 -10.17
CA LYS A 572 -27.46 33.48 -11.52
C LYS A 572 -28.81 33.71 -12.21
N ARG A 573 -29.81 32.82 -12.06
CA ARG A 573 -31.16 33.05 -12.61
C ARG A 573 -31.87 34.22 -11.92
N VAL A 574 -31.70 34.38 -10.60
CA VAL A 574 -32.26 35.52 -9.85
C VAL A 574 -31.62 36.84 -10.31
N LEU A 575 -30.30 36.89 -10.42
CA LEU A 575 -29.57 38.07 -10.92
C LEU A 575 -29.91 38.39 -12.39
N GLU A 576 -30.14 37.38 -13.22
CA GLU A 576 -30.54 37.57 -14.63
C GLU A 576 -32.00 38.07 -14.76
N MET A 577 -32.92 37.57 -13.91
CA MET A 577 -34.26 38.14 -13.75
C MET A 577 -34.20 39.60 -13.26
N GLU A 578 -33.43 39.89 -12.20
CA GLU A 578 -33.23 41.25 -11.72
C GLU A 578 -32.66 42.17 -12.81
N ARG A 579 -31.71 41.69 -13.63
CA ARG A 579 -31.19 42.46 -14.77
C ARG A 579 -32.30 42.80 -15.76
N THR A 580 -33.18 41.85 -16.11
CA THR A 580 -34.30 42.13 -17.02
C THR A 580 -35.34 43.06 -16.41
N THR A 581 -35.68 42.92 -15.13
CA THR A 581 -36.59 43.83 -14.42
C THR A 581 -36.00 45.24 -14.31
N ARG A 582 -34.73 45.37 -13.93
CA ARG A 582 -34.03 46.67 -13.89
C ARG A 582 -33.98 47.33 -15.28
N PHE A 583 -33.79 46.55 -16.35
CA PHE A 583 -33.82 47.08 -17.73
C PHE A 583 -35.21 47.59 -18.13
N GLN A 584 -36.28 46.88 -17.74
CA GLN A 584 -37.66 47.31 -17.93
C GLN A 584 -38.02 48.54 -17.09
N GLU A 585 -37.63 48.58 -15.81
CA GLU A 585 -37.79 49.74 -14.92
C GLU A 585 -37.06 50.98 -15.49
N THR A 586 -35.82 50.83 -15.98
CA THR A 586 -35.10 51.95 -16.64
C THR A 586 -35.73 52.39 -17.95
N ALA A 587 -36.27 51.47 -18.76
CA ALA A 587 -36.95 51.83 -20.00
C ALA A 587 -38.27 52.59 -19.73
N ALA A 588 -39.01 52.20 -18.67
CA ALA A 588 -40.21 52.91 -18.23
C ALA A 588 -39.90 54.30 -17.67
N LEU A 589 -38.86 54.43 -16.82
CA LEU A 589 -38.38 55.73 -16.32
C LEU A 589 -37.87 56.64 -17.45
N THR A 590 -37.22 56.08 -18.47
CA THR A 590 -36.78 56.86 -19.65
C THR A 590 -37.97 57.39 -20.45
N ARG A 591 -39.05 56.62 -20.59
CA ARG A 591 -40.29 57.12 -21.21
C ARG A 591 -40.94 58.22 -20.38
N MET A 592 -41.15 58.02 -19.08
CA MET A 592 -41.74 59.03 -18.21
C MET A 592 -40.91 60.33 -18.15
N LEU A 593 -39.58 60.25 -18.22
CA LEU A 593 -38.71 61.43 -18.33
C LEU A 593 -38.88 62.17 -19.66
N GLU A 594 -39.00 61.47 -20.78
CA GLU A 594 -39.21 62.11 -22.09
C GLU A 594 -40.65 62.64 -22.25
N GLU A 595 -41.65 61.96 -21.66
CA GLU A 595 -43.03 62.43 -21.55
C GLU A 595 -43.12 63.71 -20.72
N MET A 596 -42.55 63.74 -19.51
CA MET A 596 -42.46 64.97 -18.69
C MET A 596 -41.65 66.08 -19.38
N ARG A 597 -40.64 65.75 -20.18
CA ARG A 597 -39.85 66.72 -20.97
C ARG A 597 -40.70 67.35 -22.08
N VAL A 598 -41.54 66.57 -22.75
CA VAL A 598 -42.50 67.08 -23.74
C VAL A 598 -43.55 67.96 -23.05
N GLU A 599 -44.12 67.52 -21.93
CA GLU A 599 -45.06 68.33 -21.14
C GLU A 599 -44.42 69.66 -20.70
N LEU A 600 -43.21 69.63 -20.14
CA LEU A 600 -42.47 70.81 -19.70
C LEU A 600 -42.20 71.78 -20.85
N ASN A 601 -41.78 71.29 -22.02
CA ASN A 601 -41.62 72.13 -23.21
C ASN A 601 -42.95 72.79 -23.59
N THR A 602 -44.06 72.05 -23.69
CA THR A 602 -45.35 72.65 -24.02
C THR A 602 -45.88 73.62 -22.95
N ALA A 603 -45.47 73.45 -21.69
CA ALA A 603 -45.77 74.39 -20.62
C ALA A 603 -44.94 75.69 -20.74
N VAL A 604 -43.67 75.59 -21.15
CA VAL A 604 -42.83 76.74 -21.49
C VAL A 604 -43.40 77.50 -22.70
N ASP A 605 -43.76 76.79 -23.78
CA ASP A 605 -44.36 77.39 -24.98
C ASP A 605 -45.65 78.17 -24.65
N ARG A 606 -46.55 77.56 -23.85
CA ARG A 606 -47.77 78.23 -23.36
C ARG A 606 -47.44 79.49 -22.56
N ARG A 607 -46.50 79.40 -21.62
CA ARG A 607 -46.11 80.51 -20.75
C ARG A 607 -45.45 81.65 -21.54
N GLN A 608 -44.74 81.33 -22.62
CA GLN A 608 -44.16 82.31 -23.53
C GLN A 608 -45.25 83.02 -24.36
N HIS A 609 -46.24 82.30 -24.88
CA HIS A 609 -47.42 82.92 -25.51
C HIS A 609 -48.28 83.74 -24.53
N GLU A 610 -48.39 83.33 -23.26
CA GLU A 610 -49.04 84.14 -22.22
C GLU A 610 -48.27 85.44 -21.94
N PHE A 611 -46.94 85.39 -21.93
CA PHE A 611 -46.09 86.58 -21.78
C PHE A 611 -46.19 87.53 -23.00
N GLU A 612 -46.16 87.00 -24.23
CA GLU A 612 -46.40 87.78 -25.45
C GLU A 612 -47.79 88.45 -25.43
N ARG A 613 -48.82 87.72 -24.99
CA ARG A 613 -50.18 88.25 -24.83
C ARG A 613 -50.28 89.31 -23.73
N ALA A 614 -49.54 89.16 -22.63
CA ALA A 614 -49.46 90.17 -21.58
C ALA A 614 -48.81 91.46 -22.10
N ALA A 615 -47.69 91.37 -22.81
CA ALA A 615 -47.03 92.52 -23.43
C ALA A 615 -47.92 93.24 -24.46
N GLN A 616 -48.70 92.50 -25.27
CA GLN A 616 -49.70 93.09 -26.18
C GLN A 616 -50.85 93.79 -25.45
N LEU A 617 -51.25 93.31 -24.27
CA LEU A 617 -52.27 93.95 -23.44
C LEU A 617 -51.71 95.20 -22.74
N GLU A 618 -50.46 95.17 -22.29
CA GLU A 618 -49.75 96.32 -21.72
C GLU A 618 -49.56 97.43 -22.77
N GLN A 619 -49.16 97.09 -24.00
CA GLN A 619 -49.12 98.06 -25.11
C GLN A 619 -50.48 98.72 -25.34
N LYS A 620 -51.56 97.93 -25.46
CA LYS A 620 -52.93 98.45 -25.66
C LYS A 620 -53.44 99.27 -24.48
N PHE A 621 -53.03 98.93 -23.26
CA PHE A 621 -53.32 99.73 -22.07
C PHE A 621 -52.63 101.10 -22.14
N ASN A 622 -51.33 101.12 -22.49
CA ASN A 622 -50.58 102.37 -22.65
C ASN A 622 -51.11 103.25 -23.80
N GLU A 623 -51.52 102.65 -24.92
CA GLU A 623 -52.23 103.33 -26.01
C GLU A 623 -53.56 103.94 -25.52
N ALA A 624 -54.35 103.19 -24.75
CA ALA A 624 -55.60 103.67 -24.18
C ALA A 624 -55.40 104.80 -23.15
N VAL A 625 -54.34 104.73 -22.33
CA VAL A 625 -53.95 105.81 -21.40
C VAL A 625 -53.59 107.09 -22.16
N ALA A 626 -52.77 107.01 -23.22
CA ALA A 626 -52.42 108.17 -24.04
C ALA A 626 -53.65 108.81 -24.73
N ILE A 627 -54.62 107.99 -25.16
CA ILE A 627 -55.91 108.46 -25.69
C ILE A 627 -56.71 109.17 -24.59
N ILE A 628 -56.77 108.62 -23.37
CA ILE A 628 -57.45 109.24 -22.23
C ILE A 628 -56.81 110.57 -21.83
N GLU A 629 -55.47 110.66 -21.81
CA GLU A 629 -54.75 111.91 -21.55
C GLU A 629 -55.05 112.97 -22.62
N THR A 630 -55.07 112.57 -23.90
CA THR A 630 -55.42 113.44 -25.03
C THR A 630 -56.86 113.95 -24.91
N LEU A 631 -57.84 113.06 -24.66
CA LEU A 631 -59.24 113.43 -24.46
C LEU A 631 -59.47 114.29 -23.21
N ASN A 632 -58.66 114.12 -22.15
CA ASN A 632 -58.68 114.99 -20.98
C ASN A 632 -58.11 116.38 -21.29
N PHE A 633 -57.06 116.48 -22.11
CA PHE A 633 -56.55 117.76 -22.59
C PHE A 633 -57.57 118.49 -23.48
N GLU A 634 -58.19 117.78 -24.43
CA GLU A 634 -59.26 118.33 -25.27
C GLU A 634 -60.48 118.78 -24.46
N ASN A 635 -60.89 118.01 -23.44
CA ASN A 635 -61.94 118.45 -22.51
C ASN A 635 -61.50 119.69 -21.73
N ALA A 636 -60.25 119.76 -21.25
CA ALA A 636 -59.75 120.95 -20.55
C ALA A 636 -59.73 122.19 -21.46
N GLU A 637 -59.42 122.06 -22.75
CA GLU A 637 -59.57 123.12 -23.76
C GLU A 637 -61.02 123.51 -23.99
N LEU A 638 -61.91 122.55 -24.21
CA LEU A 638 -63.34 122.79 -24.41
C LEU A 638 -63.99 123.49 -23.21
N LEU A 639 -63.65 123.10 -21.98
CA LEU A 639 -64.10 123.73 -20.73
C LEU A 639 -63.56 125.17 -20.57
N LYS A 640 -62.39 125.50 -21.13
CA LYS A 640 -61.86 126.88 -21.17
C LYS A 640 -62.49 127.72 -22.27
N SER A 641 -63.02 127.11 -23.34
CA SER A 641 -63.53 127.81 -24.52
C SER A 641 -64.63 128.84 -24.20
N THR A 642 -64.67 129.92 -24.99
CA THR A 642 -65.66 130.99 -24.86
C THR A 642 -67.09 130.47 -25.07
N SER A 643 -67.30 129.59 -26.05
CA SER A 643 -68.58 128.92 -26.31
C SER A 643 -69.09 128.17 -25.08
N TRP A 644 -68.23 127.37 -24.42
CA TRP A 644 -68.62 126.62 -23.23
C TRP A 644 -68.92 127.54 -22.05
N ARG A 645 -68.14 128.61 -21.85
CA ARG A 645 -68.38 129.59 -20.78
C ARG A 645 -69.68 130.37 -20.98
N MET A 646 -69.97 130.82 -22.20
CA MET A 646 -71.22 131.54 -22.54
C MET A 646 -72.48 130.68 -22.35
N THR A 647 -72.39 129.37 -22.57
CA THR A 647 -73.52 128.42 -22.43
C THR A 647 -73.71 127.87 -21.01
N ALA A 648 -72.83 128.22 -20.06
CA ALA A 648 -72.90 127.75 -18.68
C ALA A 648 -74.19 128.13 -17.92
N PRO A 649 -74.80 129.33 -18.08
CA PRO A 649 -76.06 129.67 -17.42
C PRO A 649 -77.22 128.78 -17.89
N MET A 650 -77.36 128.55 -19.20
CA MET A 650 -78.41 127.69 -19.74
C MET A 650 -78.23 126.22 -19.34
N ARG A 651 -76.98 125.72 -19.21
CA ARG A 651 -76.74 124.37 -18.66
C ARG A 651 -77.09 124.27 -17.17
N LYS A 652 -76.85 125.31 -16.35
CA LYS A 652 -77.31 125.33 -14.95
C LYS A 652 -78.84 125.29 -14.85
N ILE A 653 -79.55 126.03 -15.72
CA ILE A 653 -81.02 125.98 -15.79
C ILE A 653 -81.49 124.57 -16.19
N LYS A 654 -80.91 123.97 -17.24
CA LYS A 654 -81.27 122.62 -17.68
C LYS A 654 -81.01 121.55 -16.61
N LEU A 655 -79.94 121.68 -15.82
CA LEU A 655 -79.62 120.80 -14.69
C LEU A 655 -80.49 121.01 -13.44
N ALA A 656 -81.14 122.17 -13.30
CA ALA A 656 -82.16 122.38 -12.28
C ALA A 656 -83.47 121.67 -12.67
N PHE A 657 -83.92 121.84 -13.92
CA PHE A 657 -85.10 121.13 -14.44
C PHE A 657 -84.93 119.61 -14.48
N SER A 658 -83.72 119.09 -14.71
CA SER A 658 -83.43 117.64 -14.66
C SER A 658 -83.16 117.10 -13.26
N LYS A 659 -83.75 117.71 -12.22
CA LYS A 659 -83.70 117.27 -10.82
C LYS A 659 -85.07 117.22 -10.13
N GLU A 660 -86.15 117.55 -10.84
CA GLU A 660 -87.54 117.39 -10.39
C GLU A 660 -88.25 116.25 -11.16
N ILE A 661 -87.47 115.33 -11.74
CA ILE A 661 -87.83 114.03 -12.32
C ILE A 661 -86.75 113.03 -11.90
#